data_AF-A0A925H445-F1
#
_entry.id   AF-A0A925H445-F1
#
_cell.length_a   1.000
_cell.length_b   1.000
_cell.length_c   1.000
_cell.angle_alpha   90.00
_cell.angle_beta   90.00
_cell.angle_gamma   90.00
#
_symmetry.space_group_name_H-M   'P 1'
#
loop_
_entity.id
_entity.type
_entity.pdbx_description
1 polymer ?
#
loop_
_entity_poly.entity_id
_entity_poly.type
_entity_poly.pdbx_seq_one_letter_code
_entity_poly.pdbx_strand_id
1 'polypeptide(L)'
;GTYQIDYLDPENLYRVADQFVLRKRPQVADTLREIYQSLRAGVLDFNWSQSRFASVYPMHPLVAEVASGVRLYVPAFAFLSFAAGAAARATSRPALALVLLDEVFDTTETLLRESSELTGAFAAYDRLTEHCIGQLPVMQRYQARLILKSLFVLSLDGRGATPREMCAALLLTDEAGADAPGQVGETLTRFSESSEAGSLDVTTEADGETRYRFHIAAREAQHVAPRVVVKRKIETAPPGVGVAQRAAEKVAESAKEKLATPGKPSPSTTLLPTPPRGVDESGAVNNETPATGADAPVVQSKAATRPPASDETSFSSVSDEVGFNAAPSERIAAPVAHGFGHTPVGSVGDETGPLGEESVAWARLLTGALPFGPTGELPTRERVRTALAVWLDEWRGRGLRLKFESLPDGCLTTRLWKTEADVRKGFGRVASAIEAALDGKLSLEETLARVAESFKRSPETFARLAQALEDLTQLVEGFAERERVRAYLASSEPTGIEGIETARRELLALAEDPNNFLDAARRERFELLSKEFSALYGEHYAAAHDKTVGAHESRSLLLSLRRGERWREFESLSKLPVVSVQVWRQAEELLRFADGGRCELPVRRMLESQPSCACRFRLAQASELEELPQELEALMERGLAVYRRTLLMLGANIAISLDALARRADDEEEARRARMLSSAFAQNHVPEKLARGDVRLIERALHRMPAPPPVKVVAPNGDAGLLTREELRARFTQWLDELPEQPVLIEVVSKAEINAP
;
A
#
# COMPACT_ATOMS: atom_id res chain seq x y z
N GLY A 1 -9.58 -25.68 -20.26
CA GLY A 1 -8.27 -25.37 -19.67
C GLY A 1 -8.21 -26.03 -18.32
N THR A 2 -7.23 -26.89 -18.10
CA THR A 2 -6.93 -27.47 -16.79
C THR A 2 -6.15 -26.44 -15.98
N TYR A 3 -6.73 -25.92 -14.91
CA TYR A 3 -6.01 -25.08 -13.96
C TYR A 3 -5.30 -25.97 -12.94
N GLN A 4 -4.01 -25.70 -12.69
CA GLN A 4 -3.26 -26.31 -11.61
C GLN A 4 -3.39 -25.42 -10.38
N ILE A 5 -3.83 -25.99 -9.27
CA ILE A 5 -3.94 -25.29 -7.98
C ILE A 5 -2.72 -25.70 -7.16
N ASP A 6 -1.77 -24.79 -7.03
CA ASP A 6 -0.59 -24.99 -6.18
C ASP A 6 -0.87 -24.41 -4.78
N TYR A 7 -0.59 -25.22 -3.75
CA TYR A 7 -0.72 -24.80 -2.35
C TYR A 7 0.56 -24.12 -1.91
N LEU A 8 0.47 -22.84 -1.57
CA LEU A 8 1.58 -22.07 -0.99
C LEU A 8 1.63 -22.33 0.52
N ASP A 9 2.73 -22.92 0.98
CA ASP A 9 3.08 -22.99 2.40
C ASP A 9 3.18 -21.56 3.00
N PRO A 10 2.77 -21.32 4.26
CA PRO A 10 2.91 -20.01 4.89
C PRO A 10 4.33 -19.41 4.79
N GLU A 11 5.39 -20.23 4.85
CA GLU A 11 6.78 -19.73 4.66
C GLU A 11 7.01 -19.15 3.27
N ASN A 12 6.41 -19.73 2.23
CA ASN A 12 6.47 -19.16 0.89
C ASN A 12 5.71 -17.84 0.81
N LEU A 13 4.61 -17.69 1.57
CA LEU A 13 3.87 -16.42 1.63
C LEU A 13 4.73 -15.30 2.22
N TYR A 14 5.46 -15.57 3.32
CA TYR A 14 6.41 -14.61 3.89
C TYR A 14 7.50 -14.22 2.89
N ARG A 15 8.06 -15.20 2.17
CA ARG A 15 9.10 -14.96 1.16
C ARG A 15 8.60 -14.12 -0.01
N VAL A 16 7.40 -14.42 -0.52
CA VAL A 16 6.79 -13.67 -1.62
C VAL A 16 6.46 -12.24 -1.19
N ALA A 17 5.94 -12.07 0.03
CA ALA A 17 5.69 -10.74 0.60
C ALA A 17 6.99 -9.92 0.67
N ASP A 18 8.06 -10.47 1.24
CA ASP A 18 9.36 -9.80 1.37
C ASP A 18 9.96 -9.40 0.00
N GLN A 19 9.97 -10.32 -0.97
CA GLN A 19 10.62 -10.11 -2.27
C GLN A 19 9.84 -9.20 -3.22
N PHE A 20 8.51 -9.26 -3.21
CA PHE A 20 7.69 -8.65 -4.25
C PHE A 20 6.78 -7.53 -3.75
N VAL A 21 6.40 -7.54 -2.47
CA VAL A 21 5.43 -6.58 -1.92
C VAL A 21 6.10 -5.58 -0.99
N LEU A 22 6.87 -6.07 -0.02
CA LEU A 22 7.45 -5.31 1.08
C LEU A 22 8.95 -5.17 0.90
N ARG A 23 9.38 -4.79 -0.30
CA ARG A 23 10.81 -4.74 -0.66
C ARG A 23 11.59 -3.84 0.29
N LYS A 24 12.46 -4.43 1.10
CA LYS A 24 13.38 -3.69 1.97
C LYS A 24 14.73 -3.52 1.30
N ARG A 25 15.38 -2.38 1.57
CA ARG A 25 16.79 -2.20 1.22
C ARG A 25 17.65 -3.06 2.17
N PRO A 26 18.75 -3.67 1.70
CA PRO A 26 19.63 -4.46 2.55
C PRO A 26 20.14 -3.71 3.80
N GLN A 27 20.27 -2.38 3.70
CA GLN A 27 20.71 -1.48 4.76
C GLN A 27 19.75 -1.42 5.97
N VAL A 28 18.48 -1.80 5.78
CA VAL A 28 17.43 -1.69 6.82
C VAL A 28 17.42 -2.91 7.75
N ALA A 29 18.21 -3.95 7.46
CA ALA A 29 18.22 -5.20 8.22
C ALA A 29 18.60 -5.02 9.70
N ASP A 30 19.54 -4.13 10.00
CA ASP A 30 19.97 -3.86 11.37
C ASP A 30 18.90 -3.09 12.16
N THR A 31 18.27 -2.08 11.55
CA THR A 31 17.13 -1.36 12.14
C THR A 31 15.97 -2.31 12.45
N LEU A 32 15.64 -3.24 11.55
CA LEU A 32 14.58 -4.23 11.80
C LEU A 32 14.94 -5.18 12.95
N ARG A 33 16.23 -5.50 13.12
CA ARG A 33 16.69 -6.29 14.26
C ARG A 33 16.47 -5.54 15.58
N GLU A 34 16.78 -4.26 15.63
CA GLU A 34 16.57 -3.42 16.81
C GLU A 34 15.09 -3.29 17.17
N ILE A 35 14.23 -3.03 16.18
CA ILE A 35 12.77 -2.98 16.37
C ILE A 35 12.26 -4.32 16.91
N TYR A 36 12.68 -5.43 16.31
CA TYR A 36 12.31 -6.78 16.78
C TYR A 36 12.74 -7.02 18.23
N GLN A 37 13.97 -6.65 18.59
CA GLN A 37 14.49 -6.82 19.95
C GLN A 37 13.72 -5.96 20.95
N SER A 38 13.37 -4.72 20.57
CA SER A 38 12.54 -3.84 21.39
C SER A 38 11.16 -4.44 21.65
N LEU A 39 10.48 -4.94 20.60
CA LEU A 39 9.18 -5.60 20.74
C LEU A 39 9.27 -6.86 21.60
N ARG A 40 10.28 -7.70 21.38
CA ARG A 40 10.48 -8.93 22.17
C ARG A 40 10.79 -8.66 23.65
N ALA A 41 11.39 -7.51 23.96
CA ALA A 41 11.67 -7.11 25.34
C ALA A 41 10.44 -6.49 26.02
N GLY A 42 9.60 -5.76 25.29
CA GLY A 42 8.47 -5.02 25.85
C GLY A 42 7.12 -5.75 25.81
N VAL A 43 6.90 -6.61 24.83
CA VAL A 43 5.61 -7.28 24.58
C VAL A 43 5.67 -8.73 25.08
N LEU A 44 4.79 -9.06 26.02
CA LEU A 44 4.69 -10.41 26.57
C LEU A 44 4.31 -11.41 25.46
N ASP A 45 4.96 -12.56 25.44
CA ASP A 45 4.72 -13.66 24.49
C ASP A 45 4.83 -13.27 23.00
N PHE A 46 5.65 -12.27 22.68
CA PHE A 46 6.03 -11.98 21.30
C PHE A 46 6.97 -13.08 20.74
N ASN A 47 6.35 -14.21 20.35
CA ASN A 47 7.03 -15.49 20.08
C ASN A 47 7.39 -15.72 18.60
N TRP A 48 7.26 -14.72 17.73
CA TRP A 48 7.62 -14.85 16.33
C TRP A 48 9.13 -14.79 16.12
N SER A 49 9.62 -15.51 15.11
CA SER A 49 11.02 -15.44 14.73
C SER A 49 11.35 -14.08 14.11
N GLN A 50 12.58 -13.61 14.31
CA GLN A 50 13.07 -12.39 13.68
C GLN A 50 12.92 -12.43 12.16
N SER A 51 13.15 -13.61 11.55
CA SER A 51 13.02 -13.78 10.09
C SER A 51 11.60 -13.54 9.60
N ARG A 52 10.58 -14.13 10.27
CA ARG A 52 9.18 -13.91 9.91
C ARG A 52 8.78 -12.44 10.11
N PHE A 53 9.15 -11.85 11.26
CA PHE A 53 8.93 -10.43 11.53
C PHE A 53 9.54 -9.54 10.44
N ALA A 54 10.82 -9.76 10.11
CA ALA A 54 11.53 -8.99 9.11
C ALA A 54 10.88 -9.14 7.73
N SER A 55 10.38 -10.31 7.36
CA SER A 55 9.76 -10.57 6.05
C SER A 55 8.45 -9.81 5.83
N VAL A 56 7.66 -9.58 6.91
CA VAL A 56 6.35 -8.91 6.80
C VAL A 56 6.28 -7.50 7.39
N TYR A 57 7.36 -6.98 7.98
CA TYR A 57 7.40 -5.60 8.46
C TYR A 57 7.02 -4.61 7.33
N PRO A 58 6.14 -3.61 7.56
CA PRO A 58 5.69 -3.09 8.86
C PRO A 58 4.42 -3.77 9.44
N MET A 59 4.09 -4.99 9.04
CA MET A 59 2.95 -5.72 9.59
C MET A 59 3.35 -6.66 10.73
N HIS A 60 2.40 -6.89 11.63
CA HIS A 60 2.51 -7.93 12.63
C HIS A 60 2.42 -9.34 11.98
N PRO A 61 3.30 -10.30 12.31
CA PRO A 61 3.29 -11.64 11.69
C PRO A 61 1.94 -12.37 11.74
N LEU A 62 1.19 -12.19 12.82
CA LEU A 62 -0.15 -12.76 12.99
C LEU A 62 -1.13 -12.37 11.87
N VAL A 63 -0.96 -11.21 11.22
CA VAL A 63 -1.77 -10.79 10.06
C VAL A 63 -1.66 -11.80 8.90
N ALA A 64 -0.46 -12.31 8.64
CA ALA A 64 -0.25 -13.33 7.62
C ALA A 64 -0.84 -14.68 8.03
N GLU A 65 -0.79 -15.00 9.33
CA GLU A 65 -1.28 -16.27 9.87
C GLU A 65 -2.82 -16.37 9.87
N VAL A 66 -3.53 -15.26 10.08
CA VAL A 66 -5.01 -15.22 10.04
C VAL A 66 -5.58 -15.11 8.62
N ALA A 67 -4.74 -14.86 7.62
CA ALA A 67 -5.18 -14.58 6.25
C ALA A 67 -6.03 -15.72 5.65
N SER A 68 -5.71 -16.97 5.97
CA SER A 68 -6.50 -18.13 5.56
C SER A 68 -7.87 -18.15 6.24
N GLY A 69 -7.93 -17.84 7.54
CA GLY A 69 -9.17 -17.72 8.31
C GLY A 69 -10.11 -16.66 7.75
N VAL A 70 -9.59 -15.48 7.42
CA VAL A 70 -10.36 -14.41 6.76
C VAL A 70 -10.87 -14.88 5.39
N ARG A 71 -10.02 -15.53 4.60
CA ARG A 71 -10.36 -15.99 3.25
C ARG A 71 -11.44 -17.09 3.22
N LEU A 72 -11.63 -17.83 4.32
CA LEU A 72 -12.73 -18.80 4.43
C LEU A 72 -14.10 -18.14 4.26
N TYR A 73 -14.27 -16.91 4.77
CA TYR A 73 -15.54 -16.19 4.72
C TYR A 73 -15.54 -15.03 3.73
N VAL A 74 -14.35 -14.53 3.35
CA VAL A 74 -14.17 -13.49 2.33
C VAL A 74 -13.28 -14.03 1.21
N PRO A 75 -13.82 -14.77 0.22
CA PRO A 75 -13.02 -15.38 -0.84
C PRO A 75 -12.17 -14.38 -1.65
N ALA A 76 -12.63 -13.13 -1.73
CA ALA A 76 -11.95 -12.02 -2.40
C ALA A 76 -10.73 -11.47 -1.62
N PHE A 77 -10.59 -11.82 -0.34
CA PHE A 77 -9.46 -11.36 0.47
C PHE A 77 -8.15 -12.02 -0.01
N ALA A 78 -7.16 -11.19 -0.29
CA ALA A 78 -5.82 -11.60 -0.67
C ALA A 78 -4.77 -10.89 0.20
N PHE A 79 -4.00 -11.67 0.97
CA PHE A 79 -2.99 -11.15 1.90
C PHE A 79 -1.99 -10.20 1.22
N LEU A 80 -1.47 -10.55 0.04
CA LEU A 80 -0.46 -9.73 -0.65
C LEU A 80 -1.01 -8.35 -1.07
N SER A 81 -2.28 -8.30 -1.52
CA SER A 81 -2.95 -7.04 -1.86
C SER A 81 -3.21 -6.19 -0.63
N PHE A 82 -3.68 -6.81 0.47
CA PHE A 82 -3.82 -6.15 1.76
C PHE A 82 -2.48 -5.60 2.25
N ALA A 83 -1.44 -6.42 2.25
CA ALA A 83 -0.09 -6.08 2.69
C ALA A 83 0.47 -4.88 1.93
N ALA A 84 0.33 -4.84 0.60
CA ALA A 84 0.77 -3.73 -0.23
C ALA A 84 0.10 -2.41 0.19
N GLY A 85 -1.23 -2.44 0.36
CA GLY A 85 -2.00 -1.26 0.74
C GLY A 85 -1.73 -0.80 2.18
N ALA A 86 -1.65 -1.75 3.12
CA ALA A 86 -1.40 -1.46 4.53
C ALA A 86 0.02 -0.94 4.75
N ALA A 87 1.03 -1.54 4.12
CA ALA A 87 2.41 -1.09 4.21
C ALA A 87 2.59 0.34 3.66
N ALA A 88 1.93 0.68 2.56
CA ALA A 88 1.95 2.04 2.01
C ALA A 88 1.36 3.08 2.99
N ARG A 89 0.35 2.72 3.79
CA ARG A 89 -0.18 3.60 4.84
C ARG A 89 0.72 3.63 6.09
N ALA A 90 1.45 2.56 6.34
CA ALA A 90 2.31 2.43 7.51
C ALA A 90 3.65 3.19 7.37
N THR A 91 4.03 3.64 6.17
CA THR A 91 5.31 4.35 5.95
C THR A 91 5.44 5.66 6.74
N SER A 92 4.32 6.28 7.12
CA SER A 92 4.31 7.52 7.93
C SER A 92 4.11 7.26 9.42
N ARG A 93 4.09 5.99 9.86
CA ARG A 93 3.88 5.65 11.27
C ARG A 93 5.21 5.51 12.00
N PRO A 94 5.25 5.69 13.33
CA PRO A 94 6.41 5.33 14.14
C PRO A 94 6.81 3.86 13.92
N ALA A 95 8.09 3.55 14.04
CA ALA A 95 8.64 2.24 13.66
C ALA A 95 8.03 1.05 14.43
N LEU A 96 7.52 1.27 15.64
CA LEU A 96 6.87 0.28 16.51
C LEU A 96 5.36 0.15 16.27
N ALA A 97 4.75 1.07 15.52
CA ALA A 97 3.32 1.06 15.23
C ALA A 97 3.03 0.16 14.01
N LEU A 98 3.07 -1.16 14.24
CA LEU A 98 2.81 -2.15 13.20
C LEU A 98 1.36 -2.12 12.72
N VAL A 99 1.11 -2.67 11.53
CA VAL A 99 -0.23 -3.03 11.08
C VAL A 99 -0.70 -4.28 11.84
N LEU A 100 -1.82 -4.16 12.56
CA LEU A 100 -2.36 -5.21 13.44
C LEU A 100 -3.65 -5.83 12.88
N LEU A 101 -4.31 -6.67 13.68
CA LEU A 101 -5.53 -7.40 13.28
C LEU A 101 -6.78 -6.52 13.18
N ASP A 102 -6.81 -5.39 13.89
CA ASP A 102 -7.90 -4.41 13.78
C ASP A 102 -7.99 -3.81 12.37
N GLU A 103 -6.86 -3.54 11.72
CA GLU A 103 -6.86 -3.07 10.33
C GLU A 103 -7.33 -4.14 9.33
N VAL A 104 -7.08 -5.42 9.64
CA VAL A 104 -7.61 -6.54 8.86
C VAL A 104 -9.13 -6.59 9.00
N PHE A 105 -9.63 -6.47 10.23
CA PHE A 105 -11.06 -6.38 10.51
C PHE A 105 -11.68 -5.20 9.75
N ASP A 106 -11.16 -3.98 9.91
CA ASP A 106 -11.73 -2.78 9.30
C ASP A 106 -11.76 -2.85 7.77
N THR A 107 -10.75 -3.47 7.16
CA THR A 107 -10.70 -3.65 5.70
C THR A 107 -11.70 -4.70 5.19
N THR A 108 -12.08 -5.66 6.04
CA THR A 108 -12.89 -6.82 5.62
C THR A 108 -14.27 -6.87 6.24
N GLU A 109 -14.60 -5.98 7.19
CA GLU A 109 -15.83 -6.01 7.97
C GLU A 109 -17.07 -6.06 7.08
N THR A 110 -17.17 -5.17 6.08
CA THR A 110 -18.33 -5.12 5.17
C THR A 110 -18.55 -6.46 4.48
N LEU A 111 -17.49 -7.10 3.98
CA LEU A 111 -17.56 -8.38 3.29
C LEU A 111 -17.79 -9.55 4.26
N LEU A 112 -17.23 -9.49 5.48
CA LEU A 112 -17.47 -10.47 6.52
C LEU A 112 -18.96 -10.46 6.94
N ARG A 113 -19.59 -9.29 7.01
CA ARG A 113 -21.02 -9.14 7.33
C ARG A 113 -21.95 -9.73 6.27
N GLU A 114 -21.48 -9.88 5.02
CA GLU A 114 -22.24 -10.56 3.96
C GLU A 114 -22.31 -12.08 4.16
N SER A 115 -21.45 -12.66 5.00
CA SER A 115 -21.46 -14.09 5.30
C SER A 115 -22.59 -14.47 6.25
N SER A 116 -23.50 -15.32 5.78
CA SER A 116 -24.59 -15.88 6.61
C SER A 116 -24.09 -16.74 7.77
N GLU A 117 -22.88 -17.30 7.65
CA GLU A 117 -22.27 -18.11 8.72
C GLU A 117 -21.80 -17.27 9.90
N LEU A 118 -21.56 -15.97 9.69
CA LEU A 118 -21.05 -15.02 10.69
C LEU A 118 -22.16 -14.16 11.32
N THR A 119 -23.42 -14.33 10.92
CA THR A 119 -24.53 -13.50 11.42
C THR A 119 -24.65 -13.54 12.95
N GLY A 120 -24.52 -14.71 13.57
CA GLY A 120 -24.56 -14.84 15.03
C GLY A 120 -23.38 -14.16 15.72
N ALA A 121 -22.17 -14.31 15.16
CA ALA A 121 -20.98 -13.66 15.69
C ALA A 121 -21.04 -12.13 15.58
N PHE A 122 -21.56 -11.58 14.47
CA PHE A 122 -21.74 -10.14 14.32
C PHE A 122 -22.83 -9.57 15.22
N ALA A 123 -23.94 -10.28 15.43
CA ALA A 123 -24.96 -9.87 16.40
C ALA A 123 -24.35 -9.73 17.81
N ALA A 124 -23.50 -10.68 18.21
CA ALA A 124 -22.76 -10.61 19.46
C ALA A 124 -21.76 -9.44 19.49
N TYR A 125 -20.99 -9.24 18.40
CA TYR A 125 -20.05 -8.14 18.26
C TYR A 125 -20.73 -6.76 18.38
N ASP A 126 -21.85 -6.56 17.69
CA ASP A 126 -22.61 -5.30 17.68
C ASP A 126 -23.20 -5.03 19.08
N ARG A 127 -23.78 -6.06 19.71
CA ARG A 127 -24.30 -5.96 21.08
C ARG A 127 -23.20 -5.57 22.07
N LEU A 128 -22.02 -6.21 22.00
CA LEU A 128 -20.89 -5.89 22.86
C LEU A 128 -20.37 -4.46 22.62
N THR A 129 -20.34 -4.02 21.36
CA THR A 129 -19.94 -2.65 21.00
C THR A 129 -20.89 -1.62 21.62
N GLU A 130 -22.19 -1.83 21.50
CA GLU A 130 -23.19 -0.89 22.01
C GLU A 130 -23.31 -0.94 23.54
N HIS A 131 -23.47 -2.13 24.11
CA HIS A 131 -23.89 -2.30 25.50
C HIS A 131 -22.73 -2.50 26.47
N CYS A 132 -21.63 -3.12 26.05
CA CYS A 132 -20.46 -3.32 26.92
C CYS A 132 -19.49 -2.13 26.77
N ILE A 133 -18.98 -1.91 25.55
CA ILE A 133 -17.99 -0.85 25.28
C ILE A 133 -18.59 0.54 25.48
N GLY A 134 -19.85 0.76 25.09
CA GLY A 134 -20.54 2.04 25.29
C GLY A 134 -20.64 2.48 26.75
N GLN A 135 -20.57 1.55 27.71
CA GLN A 135 -20.64 1.83 29.14
C GLN A 135 -19.26 2.05 29.79
N LEU A 136 -18.16 1.65 29.11
CA LEU A 136 -16.82 1.85 29.64
C LEU A 136 -16.45 3.34 29.69
N PRO A 137 -15.53 3.75 30.58
CA PRO A 137 -14.89 5.06 30.53
C PRO A 137 -14.27 5.33 29.16
N VAL A 138 -14.36 6.56 28.65
CA VAL A 138 -13.91 6.94 27.30
C VAL A 138 -12.49 6.46 26.99
N MET A 139 -11.57 6.54 27.95
CA MET A 139 -10.18 6.12 27.80
C MET A 139 -10.00 4.60 27.61
N GLN A 140 -10.93 3.78 28.12
CA GLN A 140 -10.88 2.32 28.00
C GLN A 140 -11.58 1.80 26.74
N ARG A 141 -12.47 2.61 26.14
CA ARG A 141 -13.27 2.19 24.98
C ARG A 141 -12.41 1.81 23.79
N TYR A 142 -11.36 2.56 23.53
CA TYR A 142 -10.46 2.33 22.41
C TYR A 142 -9.79 0.95 22.51
N GLN A 143 -9.13 0.67 23.64
CA GLN A 143 -8.48 -0.63 23.88
C GLN A 143 -9.49 -1.78 23.82
N ALA A 144 -10.68 -1.62 24.43
CA ALA A 144 -11.73 -2.62 24.38
C ALA A 144 -12.19 -2.92 22.94
N ARG A 145 -12.32 -1.91 22.07
CA ARG A 145 -12.64 -2.11 20.64
C ARG A 145 -11.53 -2.87 19.91
N LEU A 146 -10.26 -2.54 20.15
CA LEU A 146 -9.14 -3.25 19.53
C LEU A 146 -9.12 -4.74 19.93
N ILE A 147 -9.37 -5.03 21.21
CA ILE A 147 -9.49 -6.40 21.74
C ILE A 147 -10.66 -7.11 21.05
N LEU A 148 -11.83 -6.48 20.95
CA LEU A 148 -13.02 -7.07 20.35
C LEU A 148 -12.83 -7.40 18.86
N LYS A 149 -12.27 -6.46 18.09
CA LYS A 149 -11.95 -6.66 16.65
C LYS A 149 -10.95 -7.79 16.45
N SER A 150 -9.87 -7.79 17.23
CA SER A 150 -8.81 -8.81 17.13
C SER A 150 -9.32 -10.19 17.53
N LEU A 151 -10.15 -10.26 18.57
CA LEU A 151 -10.81 -11.50 19.00
C LEU A 151 -11.71 -12.05 17.90
N PHE A 152 -12.46 -11.18 17.21
CA PHE A 152 -13.31 -11.59 16.11
C PHE A 152 -12.50 -12.21 14.97
N VAL A 153 -11.42 -11.55 14.54
CA VAL A 153 -10.53 -12.06 13.47
C VAL A 153 -9.89 -13.39 13.86
N LEU A 154 -9.39 -13.52 15.10
CA LEU A 154 -8.80 -14.76 15.61
C LEU A 154 -9.82 -15.90 15.80
N SER A 155 -11.11 -15.58 15.86
CA SER A 155 -12.18 -16.58 15.96
C SER A 155 -12.54 -17.18 14.61
N LEU A 156 -12.22 -16.53 13.49
CA LEU A 156 -12.60 -16.99 12.13
C LEU A 156 -12.03 -18.38 11.82
N ASP A 157 -10.79 -18.66 12.23
CA ASP A 157 -10.19 -19.97 12.07
C ASP A 157 -10.30 -20.88 13.31
N GLY A 158 -11.15 -20.49 14.27
CA GLY A 158 -11.50 -21.26 15.47
C GLY A 158 -10.47 -21.23 16.61
N ARG A 159 -9.37 -20.46 16.47
CA ARG A 159 -8.32 -20.37 17.49
C ARG A 159 -8.74 -19.55 18.72
N GLY A 160 -9.45 -18.44 18.54
CA GLY A 160 -9.69 -17.52 19.65
C GLY A 160 -8.40 -16.90 20.19
N ALA A 161 -8.42 -16.44 21.45
CA ALA A 161 -7.24 -15.90 22.12
C ALA A 161 -7.29 -16.08 23.64
N THR A 162 -6.14 -16.30 24.27
CA THR A 162 -5.93 -16.03 25.70
C THR A 162 -5.58 -14.56 25.92
N PRO A 163 -5.67 -14.01 27.16
CA PRO A 163 -5.26 -12.64 27.44
C PRO A 163 -3.81 -12.34 27.03
N ARG A 164 -2.90 -13.31 27.18
CA ARG A 164 -1.49 -13.14 26.80
C ARG A 164 -1.30 -13.09 25.29
N GLU A 165 -1.94 -14.00 24.56
CA GLU A 165 -1.93 -13.99 23.09
C GLU A 165 -2.53 -12.68 22.54
N MET A 166 -3.56 -12.15 23.21
CA MET A 166 -4.17 -10.88 22.84
C MET A 166 -3.24 -9.68 23.09
N CYS A 167 -2.49 -9.67 24.21
CA CYS A 167 -1.43 -8.66 24.43
C CYS A 167 -0.38 -8.71 23.31
N ALA A 168 0.07 -9.91 22.93
CA ALA A 168 1.02 -10.08 21.83
C ALA A 168 0.44 -9.58 20.50
N ALA A 169 -0.81 -9.94 20.18
CA ALA A 169 -1.51 -9.54 18.95
C ALA A 169 -1.70 -8.02 18.83
N LEU A 170 -1.85 -7.33 19.96
CA LEU A 170 -2.10 -5.89 20.04
C LEU A 170 -0.87 -5.06 20.40
N LEU A 171 0.30 -5.69 20.57
CA LEU A 171 1.54 -5.07 21.03
C LEU A 171 1.37 -4.29 22.35
N LEU A 172 0.53 -4.78 23.25
CA LEU A 172 0.31 -4.14 24.55
C LEU A 172 1.50 -4.43 25.46
N THR A 173 2.13 -3.37 25.94
CA THR A 173 3.29 -3.42 26.85
C THR A 173 2.86 -3.16 28.29
N ASP A 174 3.60 -3.72 29.25
CA ASP A 174 3.48 -3.40 30.67
C ASP A 174 4.29 -2.12 30.95
N GLU A 175 3.81 -0.98 30.45
CA GLU A 175 4.41 0.30 30.79
C GLU A 175 3.92 0.76 32.17
N ALA A 176 4.88 1.03 33.06
CA ALA A 176 4.67 1.53 34.43
C ALA A 176 4.05 0.56 35.46
N GLY A 177 4.20 -0.77 35.29
CA GLY A 177 3.81 -1.77 36.30
C GLY A 177 2.32 -2.08 36.30
N ALA A 178 1.68 -1.93 35.13
CA ALA A 178 0.29 -2.27 34.90
C ALA A 178 0.22 -3.68 34.29
N ASP A 179 -0.45 -4.61 34.99
CA ASP A 179 -0.70 -5.97 34.51
C ASP A 179 -1.59 -5.98 33.25
N ALA A 180 -0.98 -5.78 32.09
CA ALA A 180 -1.66 -5.71 30.80
C ALA A 180 -2.46 -7.01 30.50
N PRO A 181 -1.91 -8.23 30.71
CA PRO A 181 -2.69 -9.46 30.62
C PRO A 181 -3.91 -9.48 31.56
N GLY A 182 -3.76 -8.98 32.81
CA GLY A 182 -4.86 -8.83 33.75
C GLY A 182 -5.98 -7.93 33.21
N GLN A 183 -5.64 -6.75 32.71
CA GLN A 183 -6.61 -5.79 32.13
C GLN A 183 -7.32 -6.35 30.88
N VAL A 184 -6.56 -7.00 29.99
CA VAL A 184 -7.12 -7.68 28.82
C VAL A 184 -8.04 -8.82 29.25
N GLY A 185 -7.63 -9.60 30.26
CA GLY A 185 -8.43 -10.67 30.85
C GLY A 185 -9.74 -10.16 31.45
N GLU A 186 -9.71 -9.08 32.23
CA GLU A 186 -10.92 -8.43 32.75
C GLU A 186 -11.85 -7.97 31.63
N THR A 187 -11.29 -7.41 30.56
CA THR A 187 -12.08 -6.95 29.40
C THR A 187 -12.74 -8.13 28.68
N LEU A 188 -12.00 -9.22 28.45
CA LEU A 188 -12.51 -10.44 27.83
C LEU A 188 -13.57 -11.13 28.71
N THR A 189 -13.39 -11.17 30.04
CA THR A 189 -14.39 -11.65 30.99
C THR A 189 -15.66 -10.80 30.93
N ARG A 190 -15.54 -9.46 30.90
CA ARG A 190 -16.72 -8.59 30.74
C ARG A 190 -17.43 -8.84 29.41
N PHE A 191 -16.70 -9.12 28.33
CA PHE A 191 -17.31 -9.49 27.06
C PHE A 191 -18.08 -10.80 27.16
N SER A 192 -17.52 -11.85 27.77
CA SER A 192 -18.23 -13.12 27.93
C SER A 192 -19.48 -12.97 28.80
N GLU A 193 -19.39 -12.25 29.93
CA GLU A 193 -20.51 -11.98 30.84
C GLU A 193 -21.60 -11.11 30.20
N SER A 194 -21.22 -10.16 29.34
CA SER A 194 -22.16 -9.27 28.66
C SER A 194 -22.78 -9.91 27.42
N SER A 195 -22.22 -11.01 26.90
CA SER A 195 -22.67 -11.68 25.69
C SER A 195 -23.90 -12.57 25.93
N GLU A 196 -24.62 -12.97 24.87
CA GLU A 196 -25.71 -13.94 25.02
C GLU A 196 -25.14 -15.33 25.24
N ALA A 197 -25.84 -16.18 25.99
CA ALA A 197 -25.39 -17.54 26.26
C ALA A 197 -25.13 -18.30 24.94
N GLY A 198 -23.90 -18.79 24.75
CA GLY A 198 -23.48 -19.51 23.55
C GLY A 198 -22.98 -18.63 22.40
N SER A 199 -22.90 -17.30 22.57
CA SER A 199 -22.35 -16.40 21.54
C SER A 199 -20.83 -16.21 21.62
N LEU A 200 -20.26 -16.33 22.82
CA LEU A 200 -18.83 -16.52 23.04
C LEU A 200 -18.58 -17.86 23.73
N ASP A 201 -17.65 -18.65 23.19
CA ASP A 201 -17.13 -19.83 23.86
C ASP A 201 -15.99 -19.41 24.79
N VAL A 202 -16.03 -19.93 26.02
CA VAL A 202 -14.99 -19.74 27.03
C VAL A 202 -14.48 -21.12 27.44
N THR A 203 -13.21 -21.39 27.17
CA THR A 203 -12.58 -22.69 27.48
C THR A 203 -11.34 -22.49 28.31
N THR A 204 -11.21 -23.21 29.43
CA THR A 204 -10.00 -23.22 30.25
C THR A 204 -9.03 -24.27 29.70
N GLU A 205 -7.82 -23.85 29.33
CA GLU A 205 -6.76 -24.70 28.83
C GLU A 205 -6.05 -25.45 29.97
N ALA A 206 -5.21 -26.44 29.63
CA ALA A 206 -4.56 -27.31 30.62
C ALA A 206 -3.57 -26.58 31.54
N ASP A 207 -3.07 -25.43 31.10
CA ASP A 207 -2.22 -24.52 31.88
C ASP A 207 -3.01 -23.58 32.80
N GLY A 208 -4.35 -23.63 32.74
CA GLY A 208 -5.26 -22.78 33.50
C GLY A 208 -5.59 -21.45 32.82
N GLU A 209 -5.02 -21.15 31.65
CA GLU A 209 -5.40 -19.95 30.90
C GLU A 209 -6.81 -20.09 30.32
N THR A 210 -7.56 -18.99 30.34
CA THR A 210 -8.91 -18.97 29.77
C THR A 210 -8.83 -18.42 28.35
N ARG A 211 -9.26 -19.23 27.39
CA ARG A 211 -9.34 -18.89 25.97
C ARG A 211 -10.76 -18.46 25.61
N TYR A 212 -10.85 -17.34 24.93
CA TYR A 212 -12.09 -16.73 24.48
C TYR A 212 -12.19 -16.83 22.96
N ARG A 213 -13.39 -17.07 22.42
CA ARG A 213 -13.66 -16.98 20.98
C ARG A 213 -15.13 -16.69 20.71
N PHE A 214 -15.42 -16.07 19.56
CA PHE A 214 -16.77 -16.02 19.04
C PHE A 214 -17.23 -17.41 18.59
N HIS A 215 -18.48 -17.71 18.87
CA HIS A 215 -19.13 -18.93 18.38
C HIS A 215 -19.52 -18.77 16.90
N ILE A 216 -19.06 -19.69 16.04
CA ILE A 216 -19.36 -19.68 14.59
C ILE A 216 -19.96 -21.05 14.20
N ALA A 217 -21.26 -21.06 13.88
CA ALA A 217 -22.05 -22.28 13.72
C ALA A 217 -21.51 -23.25 12.64
N ALA A 218 -20.92 -22.73 11.56
CA ALA A 218 -20.39 -23.56 10.47
C ALA A 218 -19.28 -24.54 10.91
N ARG A 219 -18.63 -24.27 12.05
CA ARG A 219 -17.54 -25.09 12.60
C ARG A 219 -18.01 -26.31 13.36
N GLU A 220 -19.17 -26.26 14.01
CA GLU A 220 -19.72 -27.44 14.70
C GLU A 220 -19.99 -28.57 13.71
N ALA A 221 -20.49 -28.23 12.51
CA ALA A 221 -20.73 -29.20 11.44
C ALA A 221 -19.44 -29.89 10.93
N GLN A 222 -18.29 -29.21 10.97
CA GLN A 222 -17.00 -29.78 10.54
C GLN A 222 -16.34 -30.66 11.61
N HIS A 223 -16.57 -30.38 12.90
CA HIS A 223 -16.02 -31.19 14.00
C HIS A 223 -16.85 -32.44 14.32
N VAL A 224 -18.16 -32.45 14.01
CA VAL A 224 -19.04 -33.61 14.24
C VAL A 224 -18.98 -34.64 13.11
N ALA A 225 -18.49 -34.28 11.91
CA ALA A 225 -18.27 -35.25 10.84
C ALA A 225 -17.10 -36.20 11.20
N PRO A 226 -17.32 -37.53 11.33
CA PRO A 226 -16.24 -38.45 11.64
C PRO A 226 -15.20 -38.37 10.54
N ARG A 227 -13.95 -38.03 10.90
CA ARG A 227 -12.79 -38.15 10.01
C ARG A 227 -12.74 -39.59 9.50
N VAL A 228 -13.23 -39.82 8.28
CA VAL A 228 -13.02 -41.07 7.56
C VAL A 228 -11.53 -41.12 7.28
N VAL A 229 -10.80 -41.78 8.19
CA VAL A 229 -9.41 -42.17 7.98
C VAL A 229 -9.45 -43.15 6.80
N VAL A 230 -9.20 -42.63 5.60
CA VAL A 230 -8.84 -43.46 4.45
C VAL A 230 -7.51 -44.11 4.80
N LYS A 231 -7.56 -45.27 5.46
CA LYS A 231 -6.42 -46.18 5.61
C LYS A 231 -6.04 -46.63 4.19
N ARG A 232 -5.19 -45.86 3.51
CA ARG A 232 -4.43 -46.35 2.37
C ARG A 232 -3.50 -47.44 2.91
N LYS A 233 -3.90 -48.68 2.71
CA LYS A 233 -3.09 -49.87 2.95
C LYS A 233 -1.90 -49.80 1.98
N ILE A 234 -0.74 -49.38 2.48
CA ILE A 234 0.53 -49.54 1.77
C ILE A 234 0.91 -51.01 1.96
N GLU A 235 0.49 -51.85 1.01
CA GLU A 235 1.05 -53.19 0.85
C GLU A 235 2.41 -53.05 0.17
N THR A 236 3.46 -53.34 0.93
CA THR A 236 4.82 -53.56 0.45
C THR A 236 4.86 -54.84 -0.39
N ALA A 237 5.20 -54.72 -1.68
CA ALA A 237 5.57 -55.83 -2.56
C ALA A 237 7.07 -55.78 -2.91
N PRO A 238 7.75 -56.93 -3.05
CA PRO A 238 9.21 -57.02 -3.17
C PRO A 238 9.71 -56.71 -4.60
N PRO A 239 11.03 -56.51 -4.79
CA PRO A 239 11.56 -55.90 -6.00
C PRO A 239 11.72 -56.91 -7.13
N GLY A 240 11.40 -56.51 -8.35
CA GLY A 240 11.92 -57.15 -9.56
C GLY A 240 10.95 -57.19 -10.75
N VAL A 241 11.48 -56.75 -11.90
CA VAL A 241 11.07 -57.03 -13.28
C VAL A 241 10.01 -56.10 -13.92
N GLY A 242 10.55 -55.06 -14.57
CA GLY A 242 10.21 -54.51 -15.89
C GLY A 242 8.75 -54.48 -16.36
N VAL A 243 8.16 -53.29 -16.41
CA VAL A 243 7.02 -52.97 -17.28
C VAL A 243 7.18 -51.56 -17.86
N ALA A 244 7.96 -51.45 -18.93
CA ALA A 244 8.02 -50.29 -19.81
C ALA A 244 7.59 -50.73 -21.22
N GLN A 245 6.33 -51.14 -21.37
CA GLN A 245 5.68 -51.39 -22.67
C GLN A 245 4.20 -51.71 -22.43
N ARG A 246 3.37 -50.68 -22.18
CA ARG A 246 1.90 -50.76 -22.31
C ARG A 246 1.13 -49.43 -22.21
N ALA A 247 1.82 -48.29 -22.22
CA ALA A 247 1.18 -46.96 -22.15
C ALA A 247 1.17 -46.18 -23.47
N ALA A 248 1.73 -46.73 -24.57
CA ALA A 248 1.87 -46.00 -25.84
C ALA A 248 0.78 -46.30 -26.90
N GLU A 249 -0.21 -47.15 -26.61
CA GLU A 249 -1.13 -47.66 -27.65
C GLU A 249 -2.61 -47.34 -27.41
N LYS A 250 -2.94 -46.38 -26.53
CA LYS A 250 -4.33 -45.99 -26.24
C LYS A 250 -4.68 -44.52 -26.47
N VAL A 251 -3.77 -43.73 -27.06
CA VAL A 251 -3.98 -42.30 -27.33
C VAL A 251 -4.10 -41.99 -28.84
N ALA A 252 -3.86 -42.97 -29.72
CA ALA A 252 -3.84 -42.76 -31.16
C ALA A 252 -5.19 -42.98 -31.89
N GLU A 253 -6.27 -43.34 -31.19
CA GLU A 253 -7.52 -43.80 -31.86
C GLU A 253 -8.76 -42.93 -31.60
N SER A 254 -8.62 -41.75 -30.99
CA SER A 254 -9.77 -40.87 -30.68
C SER A 254 -9.76 -39.50 -31.39
N ALA A 255 -9.02 -39.36 -32.48
CA ALA A 255 -8.92 -38.10 -33.23
C ALA A 255 -9.11 -38.31 -34.75
N LYS A 256 -10.24 -38.91 -35.15
CA LYS A 256 -10.67 -38.97 -36.56
C LYS A 256 -12.18 -39.05 -36.70
N GLU A 257 -12.91 -38.07 -36.17
CA GLU A 257 -14.27 -37.81 -36.65
C GLU A 257 -14.72 -36.41 -36.26
N LYS A 258 -15.01 -35.58 -37.28
CA LYS A 258 -15.71 -34.27 -37.31
C LYS A 258 -14.91 -33.22 -38.08
N LEU A 259 -15.10 -33.21 -39.40
CA LEU A 259 -14.98 -32.00 -40.20
C LEU A 259 -15.97 -32.08 -41.37
N ALA A 260 -17.05 -31.31 -41.32
CA ALA A 260 -17.85 -30.94 -42.49
C ALA A 260 -18.47 -29.55 -42.28
N THR A 261 -17.95 -28.58 -43.05
CA THR A 261 -18.51 -27.27 -43.49
C THR A 261 -18.91 -26.22 -42.45
N PRO A 262 -18.47 -24.96 -42.66
CA PRO A 262 -19.30 -23.94 -43.35
C PRO A 262 -18.45 -23.11 -44.34
N GLY A 263 -18.94 -22.37 -45.33
CA GLY A 263 -20.04 -21.40 -45.36
C GLY A 263 -19.43 -20.06 -45.86
N LYS A 264 -19.85 -19.61 -47.05
CA LYS A 264 -19.41 -18.36 -47.71
C LYS A 264 -19.64 -17.12 -46.84
N PRO A 265 -18.83 -16.05 -47.05
CA PRO A 265 -19.40 -14.71 -47.05
C PRO A 265 -19.00 -13.85 -48.26
N SER A 266 -19.94 -12.96 -48.61
CA SER A 266 -19.92 -11.94 -49.67
C SER A 266 -18.91 -10.80 -49.40
N PRO A 267 -18.56 -10.00 -50.43
CA PRO A 267 -17.55 -8.94 -50.31
C PRO A 267 -18.15 -7.62 -49.83
N SER A 268 -17.50 -6.97 -48.86
CA SER A 268 -17.77 -5.60 -48.47
C SER A 268 -16.61 -4.70 -48.85
N THR A 269 -16.96 -3.70 -49.65
CA THR A 269 -16.22 -2.52 -50.11
C THR A 269 -15.62 -1.72 -48.96
N THR A 270 -14.31 -1.40 -49.04
CA THR A 270 -13.68 -0.39 -48.18
C THR A 270 -12.99 0.66 -49.05
N LEU A 271 -13.50 1.88 -48.95
CA LEU A 271 -12.98 3.11 -49.55
C LEU A 271 -11.71 3.57 -48.81
N LEU A 272 -10.68 3.91 -49.57
CA LEU A 272 -9.47 4.62 -49.13
C LEU A 272 -9.77 6.13 -48.97
N PRO A 273 -9.24 6.81 -47.95
CA PRO A 273 -9.10 8.26 -47.98
C PRO A 273 -7.68 8.68 -48.42
N THR A 274 -7.68 9.60 -49.37
CA THR A 274 -6.55 10.35 -49.93
C THR A 274 -5.90 11.28 -48.88
N PRO A 275 -4.57 11.48 -48.87
CA PRO A 275 -3.92 12.50 -48.05
C PRO A 275 -3.95 13.89 -48.74
N PRO A 276 -4.05 15.01 -48.01
CA PRO A 276 -3.87 16.31 -48.60
C PRO A 276 -2.38 16.68 -48.74
N ARG A 277 -2.05 17.18 -49.94
CA ARG A 277 -0.96 18.11 -50.29
C ARG A 277 -0.85 19.21 -49.21
N GLY A 278 0.32 19.64 -48.75
CA GLY A 278 1.45 20.10 -49.55
C GLY A 278 1.38 21.62 -49.62
N VAL A 279 2.09 22.31 -48.74
CA VAL A 279 2.39 23.73 -48.85
C VAL A 279 3.90 23.88 -48.68
N ASP A 280 4.53 24.22 -49.80
CA ASP A 280 5.89 24.74 -49.88
C ASP A 280 5.93 26.12 -49.18
N GLU A 281 6.95 26.37 -48.37
CA GLU A 281 7.57 27.69 -48.37
C GLU A 281 9.05 27.56 -48.05
N SER A 282 9.84 27.91 -49.06
CA SER A 282 11.29 28.00 -49.06
C SER A 282 11.68 29.37 -48.48
N GLY A 283 12.58 29.37 -47.50
CA GLY A 283 13.17 30.60 -46.96
C GLY A 283 14.63 30.34 -46.58
N ALA A 284 15.53 30.81 -47.44
CA ALA A 284 16.95 30.59 -47.41
C ALA A 284 17.69 31.39 -46.32
N VAL A 285 18.68 30.73 -45.71
CA VAL A 285 20.08 31.18 -45.50
C VAL A 285 20.32 32.50 -44.73
N ASN A 286 21.01 32.41 -43.58
CA ASN A 286 22.33 33.03 -43.43
C ASN A 286 23.13 32.43 -42.25
N ASN A 287 24.36 32.03 -42.59
CA ASN A 287 25.48 31.81 -41.70
C ASN A 287 25.88 33.12 -41.02
N GLU A 288 26.31 33.06 -39.76
CA GLU A 288 27.48 33.81 -39.27
C GLU A 288 27.95 33.23 -37.92
N THR A 289 29.26 32.95 -37.85
CA THR A 289 30.00 32.51 -36.66
C THR A 289 30.85 33.69 -36.13
N PRO A 290 31.60 33.55 -35.01
CA PRO A 290 31.36 34.23 -33.74
C PRO A 290 32.33 35.40 -33.47
N ALA A 291 31.97 36.31 -32.55
CA ALA A 291 32.92 37.23 -31.94
C ALA A 291 32.55 37.60 -30.49
N THR A 292 33.39 37.14 -29.57
CA THR A 292 34.01 37.79 -28.39
C THR A 292 33.41 39.07 -27.77
N GLY A 293 33.35 39.03 -26.42
CA GLY A 293 33.44 40.17 -25.47
C GLY A 293 32.08 40.67 -24.97
N ALA A 294 31.84 41.07 -23.72
CA ALA A 294 32.65 41.22 -22.52
C ALA A 294 31.69 41.49 -21.33
N ASP A 295 32.16 41.19 -20.12
CA ASP A 295 31.91 41.87 -18.84
C ASP A 295 30.53 41.87 -18.10
N ALA A 296 30.64 41.34 -16.87
CA ALA A 296 30.07 41.78 -15.57
C ALA A 296 28.69 41.23 -15.09
N PRO A 297 28.44 41.14 -13.76
CA PRO A 297 29.35 40.91 -12.63
C PRO A 297 28.92 39.75 -11.70
N VAL A 298 29.92 39.21 -11.01
CA VAL A 298 29.81 38.25 -9.90
C VAL A 298 29.22 38.94 -8.66
N VAL A 299 28.07 38.47 -8.18
CA VAL A 299 27.52 38.82 -6.87
C VAL A 299 28.13 37.88 -5.83
N GLN A 300 29.03 38.43 -5.01
CA GLN A 300 29.54 37.79 -3.80
C GLN A 300 28.50 37.90 -2.68
N SER A 301 27.92 36.78 -2.28
CA SER A 301 27.13 36.68 -1.04
C SER A 301 28.07 36.53 0.15
N LYS A 302 28.21 37.61 0.91
CA LYS A 302 28.90 37.68 2.19
C LYS A 302 28.35 36.66 3.19
N ALA A 303 29.26 35.89 3.78
CA ALA A 303 29.05 35.12 4.99
C ALA A 303 28.62 36.04 6.14
N ALA A 304 27.50 35.73 6.77
CA ALA A 304 27.05 36.37 7.99
C ALA A 304 27.48 35.54 9.20
N THR A 305 28.21 36.24 10.06
CA THR A 305 28.85 35.83 11.30
C THR A 305 27.84 35.31 12.33
N ARG A 306 28.19 34.15 12.89
CA ARG A 306 27.59 33.51 14.07
C ARG A 306 27.72 34.42 15.31
N PRO A 307 26.65 34.73 16.07
CA PRO A 307 26.79 35.29 17.40
C PRO A 307 27.01 34.19 18.45
N PRO A 308 27.68 34.50 19.57
CA PRO A 308 28.17 33.53 20.53
C PRO A 308 27.09 33.07 21.51
N ALA A 309 27.35 31.89 22.06
CA ALA A 309 26.63 31.29 23.17
C ALA A 309 26.63 32.22 24.39
N SER A 310 25.45 32.37 25.00
CA SER A 310 25.28 32.92 26.34
C SER A 310 24.39 32.00 27.16
N ASP A 311 24.99 31.49 28.22
CA ASP A 311 24.46 31.34 29.56
C ASP A 311 23.30 30.37 29.82
N GLU A 312 23.73 29.23 30.37
CA GLU A 312 23.05 28.39 31.34
C GLU A 312 22.21 29.24 32.32
N THR A 313 20.89 29.16 32.18
CA THR A 313 19.96 29.50 33.25
C THR A 313 19.24 28.24 33.68
N SER A 314 19.77 27.67 34.75
CA SER A 314 19.11 26.68 35.61
C SER A 314 17.73 27.19 36.02
N PHE A 315 16.68 26.64 35.43
CA PHE A 315 15.33 26.73 35.99
C PHE A 315 15.13 25.60 36.99
N SER A 316 15.18 25.99 38.26
CA SER A 316 14.68 25.22 39.40
C SER A 316 13.23 24.81 39.13
N SER A 317 12.98 23.51 39.08
CA SER A 317 11.64 22.94 39.13
C SER A 317 11.08 23.16 40.54
N VAL A 318 10.29 24.21 40.71
CA VAL A 318 9.41 24.36 41.87
C VAL A 318 8.22 23.45 41.63
N SER A 319 8.19 22.32 42.35
CA SER A 319 7.05 21.44 42.46
C SER A 319 5.96 22.14 43.27
N ASP A 320 4.93 22.67 42.60
CA ASP A 320 3.66 22.96 43.25
C ASP A 320 2.83 21.66 43.29
N GLU A 321 3.05 20.88 44.35
CA GLU A 321 2.12 19.84 44.77
C GLU A 321 0.89 20.50 45.39
N VAL A 322 -0.16 20.71 44.60
CA VAL A 322 -1.52 20.89 45.13
C VAL A 322 -2.12 19.50 45.34
N GLY A 323 -1.91 18.97 46.55
CA GLY A 323 -2.51 17.72 47.00
C GLY A 323 -4.04 17.84 47.05
N PHE A 324 -4.73 17.08 46.19
CA PHE A 324 -6.15 16.78 46.37
C PHE A 324 -6.26 15.49 47.20
N ASN A 325 -6.42 15.66 48.51
CA ASN A 325 -6.86 14.60 49.41
C ASN A 325 -8.29 14.17 49.02
N ALA A 326 -8.41 12.99 48.43
CA ALA A 326 -9.68 12.28 48.33
C ALA A 326 -9.95 11.55 49.64
N ALA A 327 -10.79 12.14 50.50
CA ALA A 327 -11.43 11.45 51.62
C ALA A 327 -12.74 10.76 51.14
N PRO A 328 -13.20 9.70 51.81
CA PRO A 328 -14.13 8.74 51.24
C PRO A 328 -15.58 9.24 51.31
N SER A 329 -16.34 9.07 50.22
CA SER A 329 -17.79 9.26 50.23
C SER A 329 -18.46 8.18 51.07
N GLU A 330 -18.87 8.56 52.26
CA GLU A 330 -19.87 7.87 53.06
C GLU A 330 -21.22 7.82 52.33
N ARG A 331 -21.89 6.68 52.56
CA ARG A 331 -23.24 6.34 52.12
C ARG A 331 -24.25 7.42 52.54
N ILE A 332 -25.05 7.92 51.60
CA ILE A 332 -26.35 8.52 51.90
C ILE A 332 -27.43 7.60 51.36
N ALA A 333 -28.25 7.13 52.30
CA ALA A 333 -29.40 6.28 52.12
C ALA A 333 -30.51 6.94 51.28
N ALA A 334 -31.33 6.09 50.68
CA ALA A 334 -32.54 6.42 49.93
C ALA A 334 -33.45 7.41 50.67
N PRO A 335 -34.06 8.40 49.98
CA PRO A 335 -35.12 9.18 50.57
C PRO A 335 -36.45 8.43 50.49
N VAL A 336 -37.06 8.31 51.67
CA VAL A 336 -38.44 7.90 51.91
C VAL A 336 -39.39 8.83 51.15
N ALA A 337 -40.35 8.24 50.46
CA ALA A 337 -41.45 8.91 49.80
C ALA A 337 -42.30 9.68 50.82
N HIS A 338 -42.19 11.02 50.81
CA HIS A 338 -43.20 11.91 51.37
C HIS A 338 -43.98 12.54 50.22
N GLY A 339 -45.27 12.22 50.16
CA GLY A 339 -46.22 12.79 49.22
C GLY A 339 -46.34 14.30 49.41
N PHE A 340 -45.93 15.05 48.38
CA PHE A 340 -46.32 16.44 48.22
C PHE A 340 -47.62 16.50 47.43
N GLY A 341 -48.60 17.17 48.02
CA GLY A 341 -49.91 17.40 47.44
C GLY A 341 -49.82 18.18 46.13
N HIS A 342 -50.59 17.70 45.15
CA HIS A 342 -50.95 18.45 43.96
C HIS A 342 -51.54 19.81 44.35
N THR A 343 -50.80 20.88 44.10
CA THR A 343 -51.38 22.21 43.88
C THR A 343 -51.74 22.32 42.40
N PRO A 344 -52.96 22.76 42.05
CA PRO A 344 -53.36 22.88 40.67
C PRO A 344 -52.57 24.01 40.00
N VAL A 345 -52.01 23.68 38.84
CA VAL A 345 -51.32 24.56 37.90
C VAL A 345 -52.14 25.83 37.71
N GLY A 346 -51.54 26.96 38.12
CA GLY A 346 -52.08 28.30 37.92
C GLY A 346 -52.30 28.57 36.44
N SER A 347 -53.37 29.31 36.14
CA SER A 347 -53.74 29.73 34.79
C SER A 347 -52.55 30.32 34.04
N VAL A 348 -52.36 29.88 32.80
CA VAL A 348 -51.53 30.51 31.77
C VAL A 348 -51.92 31.98 31.71
N GLY A 349 -51.15 32.81 32.43
CA GLY A 349 -51.33 34.26 32.46
C GLY A 349 -50.96 34.81 31.09
N ASP A 350 -51.84 35.67 30.60
CA ASP A 350 -51.78 36.43 29.35
C ASP A 350 -50.34 36.76 28.88
N GLU A 351 -49.79 35.95 27.95
CA GLU A 351 -48.47 36.13 27.30
C GLU A 351 -48.49 37.34 26.33
N THR A 352 -48.94 38.51 26.76
CA THR A 352 -49.07 39.70 25.90
C THR A 352 -48.07 40.81 26.20
N GLY A 353 -47.34 40.75 27.32
CA GLY A 353 -46.30 41.75 27.66
C GLY A 353 -45.10 41.72 26.71
N PRO A 354 -44.36 42.81 26.47
CA PRO A 354 -43.16 42.79 25.61
C PRO A 354 -42.03 41.92 26.18
N LEU A 355 -41.21 41.31 25.31
CA LEU A 355 -40.00 40.57 25.72
C LEU A 355 -38.97 41.53 26.33
N GLY A 356 -38.25 41.07 27.37
CA GLY A 356 -37.16 41.84 27.95
C GLY A 356 -36.00 42.07 26.95
N GLU A 357 -35.33 43.23 27.05
CA GLU A 357 -34.23 43.61 26.14
C GLU A 357 -33.08 42.58 26.13
N GLU A 358 -32.73 42.03 27.30
CA GLU A 358 -31.71 40.98 27.42
C GLU A 358 -32.10 39.72 26.64
N SER A 359 -33.37 39.31 26.73
CA SER A 359 -33.89 38.14 26.00
C SER A 359 -33.83 38.36 24.49
N VAL A 360 -34.19 39.56 24.03
CA VAL A 360 -34.08 39.95 22.62
C VAL A 360 -32.61 39.99 22.16
N ALA A 361 -31.68 40.43 23.02
CA ALA A 361 -30.25 40.42 22.72
C ALA A 361 -29.70 38.99 22.54
N TRP A 362 -30.08 38.05 23.41
CA TRP A 362 -29.68 36.64 23.29
C TRP A 362 -30.31 35.94 22.08
N ALA A 363 -31.59 36.21 21.80
CA ALA A 363 -32.24 35.70 20.59
C ALA A 363 -31.52 36.19 19.32
N ARG A 364 -31.14 37.47 19.29
CA ARG A 364 -30.36 38.08 18.19
C ARG A 364 -28.98 37.44 18.06
N LEU A 365 -28.28 37.26 19.19
CA LEU A 365 -26.94 36.67 19.20
C LEU A 365 -26.94 35.23 18.67
N LEU A 366 -27.94 34.43 19.06
CA LEU A 366 -28.06 33.03 18.65
C LEU A 366 -28.45 32.87 17.18
N THR A 367 -29.43 33.66 16.72
CA THR A 367 -30.04 33.48 15.38
C THR A 367 -29.36 34.30 14.29
N GLY A 368 -28.63 35.37 14.63
CA GLY A 368 -27.99 36.28 13.67
C GLY A 368 -28.95 37.06 12.76
N ALA A 369 -30.24 36.71 12.72
CA ALA A 369 -31.17 37.05 11.66
C ALA A 369 -32.45 37.75 12.17
N LEU A 370 -32.39 38.46 13.30
CA LEU A 370 -33.48 39.32 13.76
C LEU A 370 -33.25 40.76 13.26
N PRO A 371 -33.71 41.14 12.05
CA PRO A 371 -33.65 42.52 11.60
C PRO A 371 -34.56 43.37 12.48
N PHE A 372 -34.00 44.43 13.06
CA PHE A 372 -34.79 45.48 13.67
C PHE A 372 -35.59 46.16 12.57
N GLY A 373 -36.88 46.38 12.81
CA GLY A 373 -37.59 47.37 12.01
C GLY A 373 -36.82 48.71 12.11
N PRO A 374 -36.79 49.52 11.05
CA PRO A 374 -36.10 50.82 11.07
C PRO A 374 -36.58 51.75 12.19
N THR A 375 -37.74 51.46 12.79
CA THR A 375 -38.39 52.19 13.88
C THR A 375 -37.96 51.77 15.29
N GLY A 376 -37.02 50.81 15.47
CA GLY A 376 -36.59 50.37 16.80
C GLY A 376 -37.64 49.56 17.57
N GLU A 377 -38.72 49.13 16.90
CA GLU A 377 -39.73 48.25 17.48
C GLU A 377 -39.12 46.89 17.84
N LEU A 378 -39.40 46.42 19.05
CA LEU A 378 -38.98 45.10 19.52
C LEU A 378 -39.62 44.01 18.65
N PRO A 379 -38.87 42.96 18.27
CA PRO A 379 -39.42 41.87 17.47
C PRO A 379 -40.58 41.20 18.21
N THR A 380 -41.65 40.88 17.47
CA THR A 380 -42.79 40.15 18.03
C THR A 380 -42.36 38.76 18.50
N ARG A 381 -42.98 38.23 19.57
CA ARG A 381 -42.69 36.87 20.09
C ARG A 381 -42.73 35.81 18.99
N GLU A 382 -43.67 35.93 18.08
CA GLU A 382 -43.83 35.01 16.95
C GLU A 382 -42.61 35.00 16.04
N ARG A 383 -42.06 36.18 15.70
CA ARG A 383 -40.84 36.27 14.89
C ARG A 383 -39.63 35.66 15.59
N VAL A 384 -39.53 35.81 16.91
CA VAL A 384 -38.47 35.17 17.70
C VAL A 384 -38.65 33.65 17.69
N ARG A 385 -39.86 33.13 17.89
CA ARG A 385 -40.16 31.68 17.80
C ARG A 385 -39.80 31.13 16.43
N THR A 386 -40.17 31.81 15.34
CA THR A 386 -39.80 31.41 13.98
C THR A 386 -38.29 31.36 13.78
N ALA A 387 -37.56 32.39 14.23
CA ALA A 387 -36.10 32.43 14.10
C ALA A 387 -35.40 31.33 14.91
N LEU A 388 -35.89 31.03 16.13
CA LEU A 388 -35.38 29.93 16.95
C LEU A 388 -35.68 28.56 16.33
N ALA A 389 -36.84 28.39 15.69
CA ALA A 389 -37.17 27.15 14.97
C ALA A 389 -36.21 26.92 13.79
N VAL A 390 -35.94 27.95 12.97
CA VAL A 390 -34.97 27.87 11.88
C VAL A 390 -33.58 27.52 12.41
N TRP A 391 -33.13 28.18 13.49
CA TRP A 391 -31.85 27.86 14.12
C TRP A 391 -31.76 26.41 14.62
N LEU A 392 -32.85 25.90 15.22
CA LEU A 392 -32.91 24.51 15.71
C LEU A 392 -32.82 23.51 14.56
N ASP A 393 -33.50 23.78 13.45
CA ASP A 393 -33.44 22.95 12.25
C ASP A 393 -32.03 22.97 11.62
N GLU A 394 -31.38 24.13 11.56
CA GLU A 394 -29.97 24.25 11.13
C GLU A 394 -29.02 23.45 12.04
N TRP A 395 -29.17 23.58 13.36
CA TRP A 395 -28.38 22.82 14.34
C TRP A 395 -28.53 21.31 14.15
N ARG A 396 -29.76 20.83 13.96
CA ARG A 396 -30.05 19.41 13.68
C ARG A 396 -29.47 18.99 12.34
N GLY A 397 -29.64 19.80 11.31
CA GLY A 397 -29.13 19.56 9.96
C GLY A 397 -27.61 19.44 9.88
N ARG A 398 -26.87 20.16 10.74
CA ARG A 398 -25.40 19.98 10.84
C ARG A 398 -25.02 18.56 11.22
N GLY A 399 -25.82 17.87 12.05
CA GLY A 399 -25.60 16.47 12.44
C GLY A 399 -24.23 16.23 13.09
N LEU A 400 -23.64 17.27 13.70
CA LEU A 400 -22.22 17.30 14.07
C LEU A 400 -21.82 16.10 14.93
N ARG A 401 -22.66 15.70 15.88
CA ARG A 401 -22.40 14.57 16.78
C ARG A 401 -22.23 13.25 16.00
N LEU A 402 -23.17 12.93 15.12
CA LEU A 402 -23.12 11.70 14.33
C LEU A 402 -21.91 11.70 13.40
N LYS A 403 -21.65 12.84 12.74
CA LYS A 403 -20.48 12.98 11.87
C LYS A 403 -19.16 12.89 12.66
N PHE A 404 -19.09 13.47 13.87
CA PHE A 404 -17.90 13.39 14.74
C PHE A 404 -17.68 11.97 15.28
N GLU A 405 -18.74 11.29 15.71
CA GLU A 405 -18.68 9.88 16.16
C GLU A 405 -18.31 8.92 15.02
N SER A 406 -18.53 9.30 13.76
CA SER A 406 -18.12 8.52 12.57
C SER A 406 -16.66 8.71 12.17
N LEU A 407 -15.94 9.66 12.77
CA LEU A 407 -14.52 9.84 12.49
C LEU A 407 -13.71 8.65 13.01
N PRO A 408 -12.65 8.22 12.30
CA PRO A 408 -11.76 7.17 12.80
C PRO A 408 -11.08 7.56 14.10
N ASP A 409 -10.90 6.60 15.01
CA ASP A 409 -10.35 6.83 16.35
C ASP A 409 -8.96 7.49 16.31
N GLY A 410 -8.12 7.17 15.32
CA GLY A 410 -6.80 7.78 15.13
C GLY A 410 -6.82 9.29 14.85
N CYS A 411 -7.98 9.86 14.50
CA CYS A 411 -8.16 11.30 14.29
C CYS A 411 -8.68 12.02 15.53
N LEU A 412 -9.05 11.29 16.59
CA LEU A 412 -9.71 11.83 17.78
C LEU A 412 -8.70 12.06 18.91
N THR A 413 -8.36 13.32 19.15
CA THR A 413 -7.48 13.72 20.26
C THR A 413 -8.28 14.10 21.50
N THR A 414 -7.67 14.06 22.68
CA THR A 414 -8.30 14.53 23.94
C THR A 414 -8.79 15.97 23.83
N ARG A 415 -8.05 16.82 23.08
CA ARG A 415 -8.43 18.22 22.82
C ARG A 415 -9.70 18.29 21.97
N LEU A 416 -9.80 17.49 20.91
CA LEU A 416 -11.00 17.42 20.06
C LEU A 416 -12.22 16.96 20.85
N TRP A 417 -12.09 15.91 21.66
CA TRP A 417 -13.15 15.45 22.55
C TRP A 417 -13.60 16.52 23.54
N LYS A 418 -12.67 17.29 24.10
CA LYS A 418 -12.99 18.40 25.01
C LYS A 418 -13.75 19.51 24.27
N THR A 419 -13.29 19.91 23.09
CA THR A 419 -13.95 20.93 22.27
C THR A 419 -15.36 20.47 21.86
N GLU A 420 -15.52 19.22 21.42
CA GLU A 420 -16.85 18.61 21.13
C GLU A 420 -17.74 18.67 22.36
N ALA A 421 -17.24 18.23 23.51
CA ALA A 421 -18.03 18.17 24.73
C ALA A 421 -18.47 19.56 25.20
N ASP A 422 -17.63 20.58 25.06
CA ASP A 422 -17.96 21.96 25.41
C ASP A 422 -19.01 22.55 24.45
N VAL A 423 -18.87 22.32 23.14
CA VAL A 423 -19.85 22.73 22.12
C VAL A 423 -21.20 22.03 22.34
N ARG A 424 -21.20 20.71 22.59
CA ARG A 424 -22.39 19.92 22.88
C ARG A 424 -23.07 20.35 24.19
N LYS A 425 -22.31 20.64 25.24
CA LYS A 425 -22.87 21.14 26.51
C LYS A 425 -23.52 22.51 26.33
N GLY A 426 -22.90 23.42 25.57
CA GLY A 426 -23.46 24.74 25.29
C GLY A 426 -24.68 24.65 24.39
N PHE A 427 -24.47 24.34 23.11
CA PHE A 427 -25.51 24.36 22.09
C PHE A 427 -26.53 23.23 22.22
N GLY A 428 -26.16 22.07 22.75
CA GLY A 428 -27.11 20.98 23.01
C GLY A 428 -28.17 21.35 24.06
N ARG A 429 -27.77 22.08 25.12
CA ARG A 429 -28.73 22.59 26.12
C ARG A 429 -29.66 23.65 25.52
N VAL A 430 -29.12 24.53 24.69
CA VAL A 430 -29.88 25.55 23.96
C VAL A 430 -30.91 24.88 23.04
N ALA A 431 -30.50 23.88 22.26
CA ALA A 431 -31.39 23.12 21.39
C ALA A 431 -32.52 22.44 22.16
N SER A 432 -32.22 21.76 23.27
CA SER A 432 -33.25 21.16 24.14
C SER A 432 -34.22 22.18 24.73
N ALA A 433 -33.73 23.36 25.12
CA ALA A 433 -34.58 24.42 25.65
C ALA A 433 -35.52 24.98 24.58
N ILE A 434 -35.01 25.25 23.37
CA ILE A 434 -35.80 25.74 22.24
C ILE A 434 -36.85 24.72 21.82
N GLU A 435 -36.48 23.45 21.72
CA GLU A 435 -37.41 22.36 21.43
C GLU A 435 -38.56 22.31 22.46
N ALA A 436 -38.23 22.39 23.75
CA ALA A 436 -39.25 22.45 24.80
C ALA A 436 -40.13 23.72 24.71
N ALA A 437 -39.60 24.85 24.25
CA ALA A 437 -40.36 26.07 24.00
C ALA A 437 -41.34 25.92 22.83
N LEU A 438 -40.88 25.32 21.73
CA LEU A 438 -41.69 25.06 20.52
C LEU A 438 -42.78 24.02 20.79
N ASP A 439 -42.53 23.06 21.69
CA ASP A 439 -43.51 22.10 22.18
C ASP A 439 -44.51 22.70 23.20
N GLY A 440 -44.36 23.98 23.58
CA GLY A 440 -45.19 24.64 24.59
C GLY A 440 -44.93 24.19 26.03
N LYS A 441 -43.81 23.48 26.30
CA LYS A 441 -43.42 23.01 27.64
C LYS A 441 -42.68 24.07 28.45
N LEU A 442 -42.08 25.07 27.79
CA LEU A 442 -41.40 26.22 28.41
C LEU A 442 -41.91 27.52 27.78
N SER A 443 -41.96 28.60 28.56
CA SER A 443 -42.23 29.93 28.00
C SER A 443 -41.02 30.43 27.19
N LEU A 444 -41.24 31.41 26.32
CA LEU A 444 -40.17 31.97 25.49
C LEU A 444 -39.11 32.70 26.33
N GLU A 445 -39.53 33.41 27.37
CA GLU A 445 -38.65 34.12 28.30
C GLU A 445 -37.78 33.16 29.10
N GLU A 446 -38.37 32.07 29.63
CA GLU A 446 -37.63 31.05 30.35
C GLU A 446 -36.62 30.35 29.42
N THR A 447 -37.02 30.10 28.18
CA THR A 447 -36.13 29.54 27.14
C THR A 447 -34.93 30.45 26.91
N LEU A 448 -35.15 31.75 26.67
CA LEU A 448 -34.07 32.71 26.42
C LEU A 448 -33.18 32.93 27.67
N ALA A 449 -33.74 32.86 28.87
CA ALA A 449 -32.95 32.82 30.10
C ALA A 449 -32.05 31.57 30.17
N ARG A 450 -32.56 30.38 29.81
CA ARG A 450 -31.76 29.15 29.73
C ARG A 450 -30.68 29.23 28.64
N VAL A 451 -30.95 29.92 27.53
CA VAL A 451 -29.93 30.22 26.50
C VAL A 451 -28.80 31.04 27.11
N ALA A 452 -29.13 32.16 27.77
CA ALA A 452 -28.14 33.01 28.43
C ALA A 452 -27.32 32.23 29.46
N GLU A 453 -27.96 31.44 30.32
CA GLU A 453 -27.28 30.60 31.33
C GLU A 453 -26.35 29.55 30.73
N SER A 454 -26.72 28.95 29.59
CA SER A 454 -25.87 27.98 28.89
C SER A 454 -24.52 28.57 28.46
N PHE A 455 -24.46 29.90 28.29
CA PHE A 455 -23.25 30.67 27.98
C PHE A 455 -22.78 31.54 29.16
N LYS A 456 -23.21 31.24 30.39
CA LYS A 456 -22.86 31.99 31.61
C LYS A 456 -23.14 33.49 31.52
N ARG A 457 -24.18 33.87 30.75
CA ARG A 457 -24.56 35.25 30.42
C ARG A 457 -23.41 36.09 29.82
N SER A 458 -22.42 35.47 29.19
CA SER A 458 -21.27 36.15 28.57
C SER A 458 -21.33 36.00 27.03
N PRO A 459 -21.52 37.10 26.28
CA PRO A 459 -21.45 37.09 24.82
C PRO A 459 -20.10 36.60 24.29
N GLU A 460 -19.02 36.83 25.02
CA GLU A 460 -17.67 36.37 24.67
C GLU A 460 -17.57 34.84 24.76
N THR A 461 -18.21 34.24 25.78
CA THR A 461 -18.29 32.79 25.91
C THR A 461 -19.09 32.18 24.76
N PHE A 462 -20.20 32.82 24.36
CA PHE A 462 -20.94 32.44 23.16
C PHE A 462 -20.07 32.53 21.91
N ALA A 463 -19.40 33.66 21.67
CA ALA A 463 -18.56 33.87 20.49
C ALA A 463 -17.44 32.81 20.38
N ARG A 464 -16.79 32.48 21.50
CA ARG A 464 -15.77 31.42 21.55
C ARG A 464 -16.34 30.04 21.22
N LEU A 465 -17.51 29.69 21.77
CA LEU A 465 -18.14 28.39 21.48
C LEU A 465 -18.70 28.33 20.05
N ALA A 466 -19.20 29.44 19.51
CA ALA A 466 -19.63 29.55 18.12
C ALA A 466 -18.44 29.36 17.16
N GLN A 467 -17.29 29.96 17.46
CA GLN A 467 -16.06 29.71 16.72
C GLN A 467 -15.62 28.25 16.81
N ALA A 468 -15.62 27.67 18.02
CA ALA A 468 -15.28 26.26 18.21
C ALA A 468 -16.24 25.29 17.48
N LEU A 469 -17.53 25.63 17.41
CA LEU A 469 -18.52 24.90 16.63
C LEU A 469 -18.20 24.95 15.14
N GLU A 470 -17.84 26.12 14.63
CA GLU A 470 -17.46 26.29 13.22
C GLU A 470 -16.16 25.53 12.91
N ASP A 471 -15.16 25.61 13.77
CA ASP A 471 -13.89 24.88 13.64
C ASP A 471 -14.12 23.36 13.64
N LEU A 472 -14.98 22.84 14.53
CA LEU A 472 -15.37 21.44 14.54
C LEU A 472 -16.14 21.04 13.28
N THR A 473 -17.05 21.90 12.81
CA THR A 473 -17.83 21.63 11.59
C THR A 473 -16.89 21.50 10.39
N GLN A 474 -15.97 22.45 10.19
CA GLN A 474 -14.98 22.41 9.11
C GLN A 474 -14.01 21.23 9.26
N LEU A 475 -13.60 20.89 10.48
CA LEU A 475 -12.79 19.72 10.73
C LEU A 475 -13.51 18.45 10.29
N VAL A 476 -14.76 18.26 10.70
CA VAL A 476 -15.52 17.05 10.39
C VAL A 476 -15.83 16.96 8.88
N GLU A 477 -16.25 18.05 8.25
CA GLU A 477 -16.61 18.09 6.83
C GLU A 477 -15.39 17.97 5.90
N GLY A 478 -14.26 18.56 6.30
CA GLY A 478 -13.01 18.46 5.54
C GLY A 478 -12.28 17.12 5.69
N PHE A 479 -12.78 16.19 6.50
CA PHE A 479 -12.07 14.93 6.79
C PHE A 479 -11.76 14.11 5.54
N ALA A 480 -12.75 13.90 4.67
CA ALA A 480 -12.58 13.11 3.45
C ALA A 480 -11.53 13.71 2.49
N GLU A 481 -11.46 15.04 2.40
CA GLU A 481 -10.46 15.72 1.57
C GLU A 481 -9.05 15.54 2.15
N ARG A 482 -8.90 15.68 3.47
CA ARG A 482 -7.61 15.48 4.14
C ARG A 482 -7.09 14.05 3.95
N GLU A 483 -7.95 13.05 4.07
CA GLU A 483 -7.57 11.66 3.82
C GLU A 483 -7.19 11.43 2.35
N ARG A 484 -7.85 12.10 1.39
CA ARG A 484 -7.43 12.07 -0.01
C ARG A 484 -6.04 12.65 -0.20
N VAL A 485 -5.75 13.80 0.40
CA VAL A 485 -4.42 14.43 0.35
C VAL A 485 -3.36 13.55 1.02
N ARG A 486 -3.66 12.93 2.17
CA ARG A 486 -2.77 11.97 2.83
C ARG A 486 -2.48 10.76 1.95
N ALA A 487 -3.49 10.20 1.31
CA ALA A 487 -3.32 9.07 0.39
C ALA A 487 -2.48 9.46 -0.84
N TYR A 488 -2.67 10.67 -1.37
CA TYR A 488 -1.87 11.24 -2.44
C TYR A 488 -0.39 11.38 -2.00
N LEU A 489 -0.13 11.96 -0.82
CA LEU A 489 1.22 12.09 -0.27
C LEU A 489 1.91 10.74 -0.04
N ALA A 490 1.19 9.76 0.51
CA ALA A 490 1.72 8.43 0.79
C ALA A 490 2.08 7.68 -0.50
N SER A 491 1.29 7.89 -1.56
CA SER A 491 1.50 7.23 -2.86
C SER A 491 2.49 8.00 -3.78
N SER A 492 2.89 9.21 -3.40
CA SER A 492 3.86 10.02 -4.15
C SER A 492 5.30 9.49 -3.94
N GLU A 493 6.03 9.32 -5.03
CA GLU A 493 7.47 8.98 -4.96
C GLU A 493 8.32 10.19 -4.59
N PRO A 494 9.48 10.00 -3.91
CA PRO A 494 10.41 11.09 -3.67
C PRO A 494 11.00 11.59 -5.00
N THR A 495 11.02 12.90 -5.17
CA THR A 495 11.52 13.61 -6.36
C THR A 495 13.00 13.96 -6.26
N GLY A 496 13.53 14.07 -5.03
CA GLY A 496 14.87 14.59 -4.77
C GLY A 496 15.01 16.10 -4.98
N ILE A 497 13.94 16.81 -5.37
CA ILE A 497 13.94 18.27 -5.54
C ILE A 497 13.54 18.92 -4.20
N GLU A 498 14.47 19.64 -3.59
CA GLU A 498 14.32 20.23 -2.24
C GLU A 498 13.02 21.04 -2.09
N GLY A 499 12.63 21.82 -3.10
CA GLY A 499 11.38 22.60 -3.06
C GLY A 499 10.12 21.72 -2.91
N ILE A 500 10.04 20.65 -3.71
CA ILE A 500 8.91 19.70 -3.67
C ILE A 500 8.94 18.91 -2.36
N GLU A 501 10.10 18.42 -1.94
CA GLU A 501 10.24 17.64 -0.71
C GLU A 501 10.03 18.48 0.56
N THR A 502 10.26 19.80 0.50
CA THR A 502 9.94 20.72 1.60
C THR A 502 8.43 20.92 1.71
N ALA A 503 7.75 21.20 0.59
CA ALA A 503 6.29 21.28 0.57
C ALA A 503 5.64 19.97 1.03
N ARG A 504 6.19 18.82 0.61
CA ARG A 504 5.77 17.48 1.04
C ARG A 504 5.88 17.30 2.56
N ARG A 505 7.04 17.63 3.15
CA ARG A 505 7.29 17.51 4.59
C ARG A 505 6.39 18.42 5.42
N GLU A 506 6.20 19.67 4.99
CA GLU A 506 5.31 20.62 5.66
C GLU A 506 3.85 20.13 5.61
N LEU A 507 3.40 19.65 4.45
CA LEU A 507 2.05 19.13 4.29
C LEU A 507 1.81 17.86 5.11
N LEU A 508 2.80 16.95 5.18
CA LEU A 508 2.75 15.77 6.06
C LEU A 508 2.65 16.18 7.53
N ALA A 509 3.51 17.10 7.99
CA ALA A 509 3.49 17.59 9.37
C ALA A 509 2.14 18.23 9.75
N LEU A 510 1.52 18.96 8.80
CA LEU A 510 0.17 19.50 9.00
C LEU A 510 -0.89 18.39 9.05
N ALA A 511 -0.78 17.38 8.20
CA ALA A 511 -1.73 16.28 8.12
C ALA A 511 -1.67 15.30 9.31
N GLU A 512 -0.52 15.18 9.96
CA GLU A 512 -0.29 14.23 11.05
C GLU A 512 -0.99 14.61 12.36
N ASP A 513 -1.13 15.90 12.66
CA ASP A 513 -1.81 16.37 13.88
C ASP A 513 -3.23 16.88 13.59
N PRO A 514 -4.28 16.14 14.01
CA PRO A 514 -5.67 16.55 13.84
C PRO A 514 -5.99 17.92 14.46
N ASN A 515 -5.25 18.34 15.49
CA ASN A 515 -5.47 19.63 16.15
C ASN A 515 -5.13 20.81 15.25
N ASN A 516 -4.29 20.62 14.22
CA ASN A 516 -4.01 21.66 13.22
C ASN A 516 -5.29 22.13 12.54
N PHE A 517 -6.28 21.24 12.38
CA PHE A 517 -7.52 21.53 11.67
C PHE A 517 -8.59 22.17 12.56
N LEU A 518 -8.30 22.45 13.83
CA LEU A 518 -9.12 23.35 14.65
C LEU A 518 -8.78 24.83 14.41
N ASP A 519 -7.64 25.14 13.78
CA ASP A 519 -7.21 26.51 13.50
C ASP A 519 -7.46 26.87 12.03
N ALA A 520 -8.22 27.94 11.79
CA ALA A 520 -8.59 28.36 10.43
C ALA A 520 -7.38 28.71 9.54
N ALA A 521 -6.35 29.35 10.09
CA ALA A 521 -5.17 29.72 9.31
C ALA A 521 -4.34 28.48 8.92
N ARG A 522 -4.27 27.47 9.81
CA ARG A 522 -3.64 26.19 9.47
C ARG A 522 -4.42 25.40 8.43
N ARG A 523 -5.77 25.43 8.47
CA ARG A 523 -6.62 24.83 7.43
C ARG A 523 -6.36 25.46 6.05
N GLU A 524 -6.36 26.80 5.98
CA GLU A 524 -6.07 27.52 4.74
C GLU A 524 -4.66 27.23 4.22
N ARG A 525 -3.65 27.22 5.11
CA ARG A 525 -2.27 26.86 4.77
C ARG A 525 -2.19 25.43 4.20
N PHE A 526 -2.90 24.48 4.79
CA PHE A 526 -2.96 23.09 4.31
C PHE A 526 -3.55 23.01 2.89
N GLU A 527 -4.64 23.71 2.62
CA GLU A 527 -5.26 23.72 1.28
C GLU A 527 -4.34 24.34 0.21
N LEU A 528 -3.68 25.44 0.55
CA LEU A 528 -2.73 26.10 -0.35
C LEU A 528 -1.53 25.21 -0.65
N LEU A 529 -0.91 24.63 0.38
CA LEU A 529 0.23 23.71 0.24
C LEU A 529 -0.15 22.44 -0.52
N SER A 530 -1.36 21.91 -0.32
CA SER A 530 -1.83 20.73 -1.04
C SER A 530 -1.92 20.99 -2.54
N LYS A 531 -2.46 22.15 -2.94
CA LYS A 531 -2.52 22.58 -4.34
C LYS A 531 -1.13 22.82 -4.92
N GLU A 532 -0.26 23.50 -4.17
CA GLU A 532 1.12 23.80 -4.55
C GLU A 532 1.93 22.50 -4.75
N PHE A 533 1.92 21.60 -3.76
CA PHE A 533 2.59 20.31 -3.84
C PHE A 533 2.08 19.50 -5.03
N SER A 534 0.76 19.37 -5.19
CA SER A 534 0.19 18.57 -6.29
C SER A 534 0.56 19.12 -7.66
N ALA A 535 0.59 20.45 -7.82
CA ALA A 535 1.01 21.10 -9.06
C ALA A 535 2.51 20.88 -9.35
N LEU A 536 3.38 21.15 -8.38
CA LEU A 536 4.84 21.01 -8.54
C LEU A 536 5.25 19.54 -8.75
N TYR A 537 4.71 18.64 -7.93
CA TYR A 537 4.92 17.21 -8.06
C TYR A 537 4.39 16.68 -9.40
N GLY A 538 3.16 17.08 -9.76
CA GLY A 538 2.50 16.67 -10.98
C GLY A 538 3.30 17.07 -12.23
N GLU A 539 3.80 18.30 -12.28
CA GLU A 539 4.61 18.75 -13.42
C GLU A 539 5.97 18.05 -13.45
N HIS A 540 6.64 17.88 -12.31
CA HIS A 540 7.90 17.14 -12.26
C HIS A 540 7.74 15.68 -12.72
N TYR A 541 6.72 14.99 -12.23
CA TYR A 541 6.42 13.62 -12.62
C TYR A 541 6.07 13.54 -14.11
N ALA A 542 5.21 14.43 -14.61
CA ALA A 542 4.84 14.47 -16.02
C ALA A 542 6.04 14.73 -16.92
N ALA A 543 6.94 15.66 -16.56
CA ALA A 543 8.16 15.92 -17.30
C ALA A 543 9.11 14.72 -17.33
N ALA A 544 9.33 14.06 -16.19
CA ALA A 544 10.15 12.85 -16.11
C ALA A 544 9.53 11.70 -16.93
N HIS A 545 8.21 11.54 -16.87
CA HIS A 545 7.46 10.57 -17.66
C HIS A 545 7.58 10.89 -19.16
N ASP A 546 7.30 12.11 -19.58
CA ASP A 546 7.37 12.53 -20.99
C ASP A 546 8.80 12.38 -21.54
N LYS A 547 9.82 12.60 -20.72
CA LYS A 547 11.23 12.40 -21.09
C LYS A 547 11.62 10.92 -21.27
N THR A 548 10.98 9.99 -20.57
CA THR A 548 11.41 8.57 -20.53
C THR A 548 10.47 7.65 -21.31
N VAL A 549 9.18 7.81 -21.06
CA VAL A 549 8.08 7.04 -21.65
C VAL A 549 7.52 7.73 -22.89
N GLY A 550 7.41 9.06 -22.85
CA GLY A 550 6.87 9.87 -23.96
C GLY A 550 7.91 10.26 -25.02
N ALA A 551 9.20 10.18 -24.71
CA ALA A 551 10.22 10.76 -25.56
C ALA A 551 10.42 9.92 -26.82
N HIS A 552 10.06 10.53 -27.93
CA HIS A 552 10.36 9.99 -29.25
C HIS A 552 11.85 9.75 -29.44
N GLU A 553 12.74 10.45 -28.74
CA GLU A 553 14.19 10.35 -28.89
C GLU A 553 14.77 9.01 -28.42
N SER A 554 14.64 8.64 -27.14
CA SER A 554 15.15 7.35 -26.62
C SER A 554 14.55 6.16 -27.37
N ARG A 555 13.27 6.27 -27.74
CA ARG A 555 12.60 5.29 -28.59
C ARG A 555 13.16 5.25 -30.01
N SER A 556 13.42 6.40 -30.60
CA SER A 556 14.04 6.50 -31.93
C SER A 556 15.44 5.91 -31.91
N LEU A 557 16.22 6.13 -30.84
CA LEU A 557 17.53 5.52 -30.64
C LEU A 557 17.42 3.99 -30.55
N LEU A 558 16.53 3.44 -29.73
CA LEU A 558 16.30 1.99 -29.66
C LEU A 558 15.85 1.39 -31.01
N LEU A 559 14.95 2.08 -31.72
CA LEU A 559 14.52 1.66 -33.05
C LEU A 559 15.65 1.75 -34.08
N SER A 560 16.50 2.78 -34.00
CA SER A 560 17.67 2.96 -34.84
C SER A 560 18.69 1.85 -34.60
N LEU A 561 19.00 1.55 -33.32
CA LEU A 561 19.85 0.43 -32.91
C LEU A 561 19.32 -0.89 -33.47
N ARG A 562 18.02 -1.19 -33.28
CA ARG A 562 17.38 -2.42 -33.80
C ARG A 562 17.37 -2.51 -35.33
N ARG A 563 17.34 -1.38 -36.03
CA ARG A 563 17.40 -1.34 -37.51
C ARG A 563 18.82 -1.41 -38.04
N GLY A 564 19.83 -1.10 -37.22
CA GLY A 564 21.24 -1.07 -37.59
C GLY A 564 21.81 -2.44 -37.98
N GLU A 565 22.89 -2.43 -38.76
CA GLU A 565 23.58 -3.66 -39.18
C GLU A 565 24.16 -4.43 -38.01
N ARG A 566 24.71 -3.73 -37.00
CA ARG A 566 25.26 -4.35 -35.78
C ARG A 566 24.22 -5.18 -35.02
N TRP A 567 22.98 -4.69 -34.91
CA TRP A 567 21.89 -5.45 -34.29
C TRP A 567 21.55 -6.70 -35.09
N ARG A 568 21.47 -6.60 -36.42
CA ARG A 568 21.20 -7.75 -37.28
C ARG A 568 22.29 -8.81 -37.19
N GLU A 569 23.56 -8.39 -37.09
CA GLU A 569 24.68 -9.29 -36.85
C GLU A 569 24.55 -9.95 -35.48
N PHE A 570 24.33 -9.17 -34.41
CA PHE A 570 24.14 -9.66 -33.05
C PHE A 570 23.00 -10.69 -32.94
N GLU A 571 21.83 -10.36 -33.49
CA GLU A 571 20.66 -11.25 -33.57
C GLU A 571 20.94 -12.51 -34.40
N SER A 572 21.70 -12.40 -35.48
CA SER A 572 21.98 -13.57 -36.33
C SER A 572 22.97 -14.51 -35.63
N LEU A 573 23.99 -13.95 -34.99
CA LEU A 573 25.00 -14.72 -34.27
C LEU A 573 24.41 -15.40 -33.03
N SER A 574 23.50 -14.75 -32.29
CA SER A 574 22.86 -15.35 -31.10
C SER A 574 22.04 -16.61 -31.39
N LYS A 575 21.67 -16.84 -32.66
CA LYS A 575 20.94 -18.04 -33.11
C LYS A 575 21.86 -19.22 -33.41
N LEU A 576 23.18 -19.04 -33.41
CA LEU A 576 24.12 -20.13 -33.64
C LEU A 576 24.12 -21.11 -32.46
N PRO A 577 24.14 -22.43 -32.71
CA PRO A 577 23.99 -23.44 -31.65
C PRO A 577 25.16 -23.50 -30.66
N VAL A 578 26.29 -22.89 -30.99
CA VAL A 578 27.53 -22.93 -30.19
C VAL A 578 27.74 -21.70 -29.32
N VAL A 579 26.93 -20.65 -29.46
CA VAL A 579 27.07 -19.42 -28.68
C VAL A 579 26.08 -19.37 -27.52
N SER A 580 26.42 -18.63 -26.47
CA SER A 580 25.54 -18.48 -25.31
C SER A 580 24.30 -17.64 -25.64
N VAL A 581 23.13 -18.17 -25.27
CA VAL A 581 21.82 -17.51 -25.44
C VAL A 581 21.55 -16.47 -24.34
N GLN A 582 22.34 -16.45 -23.25
CA GLN A 582 22.11 -15.59 -22.10
C GLN A 582 22.16 -14.10 -22.44
N VAL A 583 23.17 -13.67 -23.22
CA VAL A 583 23.33 -12.26 -23.61
C VAL A 583 22.15 -11.79 -24.48
N TRP A 584 21.61 -12.68 -25.31
CA TRP A 584 20.42 -12.40 -26.11
C TRP A 584 19.17 -12.26 -25.24
N ARG A 585 18.97 -13.16 -24.26
CA ARG A 585 17.85 -13.07 -23.31
C ARG A 585 17.87 -11.76 -22.52
N GLN A 586 19.05 -11.34 -22.04
CA GLN A 586 19.21 -10.05 -21.36
C GLN A 586 18.83 -8.88 -22.28
N ALA A 587 19.24 -8.92 -23.55
CA ALA A 587 18.84 -7.90 -24.53
C ALA A 587 17.32 -7.89 -24.78
N GLU A 588 16.69 -9.06 -24.87
CA GLU A 588 15.22 -9.17 -24.98
C GLU A 588 14.49 -8.67 -23.73
N GLU A 589 15.05 -8.89 -22.54
CA GLU A 589 14.50 -8.38 -21.28
C GLU A 589 14.56 -6.85 -21.23
N LEU A 590 15.69 -6.24 -21.59
CA LEU A 590 15.82 -4.78 -21.70
C LEU A 590 14.84 -4.22 -22.73
N LEU A 591 14.69 -4.87 -23.88
CA LEU A 591 13.73 -4.44 -24.90
C LEU A 591 12.28 -4.59 -24.45
N ARG A 592 11.93 -5.66 -23.74
CA ARG A 592 10.59 -5.87 -23.18
C ARG A 592 10.28 -4.84 -22.11
N PHE A 593 11.27 -4.50 -21.29
CA PHE A 593 11.17 -3.44 -20.30
C PHE A 593 10.93 -2.08 -20.98
N ALA A 594 11.68 -1.76 -22.03
CA ALA A 594 11.47 -0.56 -22.84
C ALA A 594 10.08 -0.51 -23.50
N ASP A 595 9.62 -1.64 -24.07
CA ASP A 595 8.32 -1.73 -24.74
C ASP A 595 7.14 -1.66 -23.76
N GLY A 596 7.33 -2.11 -22.52
CA GLY A 596 6.35 -1.95 -21.43
C GLY A 596 6.15 -0.50 -20.98
N GLY A 597 7.15 0.35 -21.20
CA GLY A 597 7.11 1.77 -20.88
C GLY A 597 6.38 2.63 -21.91
N ARG A 598 5.37 2.13 -22.63
CA ARG A 598 4.57 2.94 -23.56
C ARG A 598 3.32 3.47 -22.88
N CYS A 599 3.15 4.79 -22.91
CA CYS A 599 1.98 5.44 -22.35
C CYS A 599 1.52 6.60 -23.23
N GLU A 600 0.26 6.56 -23.65
CA GLU A 600 -0.41 7.64 -24.38
C GLU A 600 -1.50 8.31 -23.52
N LEU A 601 -1.55 7.98 -22.21
CA LEU A 601 -2.54 8.51 -21.30
C LEU A 601 -2.31 10.01 -21.03
N PRO A 602 -3.35 10.80 -20.72
CA PRO A 602 -3.22 12.21 -20.38
C PRO A 602 -2.65 12.39 -18.96
N VAL A 603 -1.35 12.12 -18.79
CA VAL A 603 -0.65 12.03 -17.50
C VAL A 603 -0.93 13.23 -16.60
N ARG A 604 -0.76 14.47 -17.08
CA ARG A 604 -0.99 15.69 -16.28
C ARG A 604 -2.40 15.75 -15.67
N ARG A 605 -3.43 15.41 -16.44
CA ARG A 605 -4.81 15.38 -15.96
C ARG A 605 -5.05 14.27 -14.95
N MET A 606 -4.42 13.11 -15.13
CA MET A 606 -4.50 12.03 -14.15
C MET A 606 -3.84 12.42 -12.82
N LEU A 607 -2.71 13.12 -12.89
CA LEU A 607 -1.95 13.58 -11.73
C LEU A 607 -2.70 14.58 -10.84
N GLU A 608 -3.76 15.21 -11.34
CA GLU A 608 -4.65 16.03 -10.50
C GLU A 608 -5.39 15.22 -9.42
N SER A 609 -5.52 13.90 -9.62
CA SER A 609 -6.31 13.01 -8.74
C SER A 609 -5.50 11.90 -8.07
N GLN A 610 -4.38 11.51 -8.67
CA GLN A 610 -3.53 10.41 -8.19
C GLN A 610 -2.06 10.69 -8.51
N PRO A 611 -1.09 10.37 -7.64
CA PRO A 611 0.30 10.79 -7.81
C PRO A 611 1.11 9.88 -8.76
N SER A 612 0.45 9.05 -9.57
CA SER A 612 1.12 8.16 -10.49
C SER A 612 0.29 7.92 -11.74
N CYS A 613 0.97 7.57 -12.84
CA CYS A 613 0.31 7.19 -14.08
C CYS A 613 -0.12 5.70 -14.05
N ALA A 614 -1.24 5.38 -14.70
CA ALA A 614 -1.71 3.99 -14.79
C ALA A 614 -0.77 3.07 -15.60
N CYS A 615 0.18 3.62 -16.37
CA CYS A 615 1.24 2.84 -17.04
C CYS A 615 2.28 2.26 -16.06
N ARG A 616 2.19 2.58 -14.76
CA ARG A 616 3.10 2.13 -13.69
C ARG A 616 4.52 2.68 -13.79
N PHE A 617 4.71 3.78 -14.51
CA PHE A 617 5.97 4.53 -14.50
C PHE A 617 6.36 4.93 -13.06
N ARG A 618 7.64 4.80 -12.74
CA ARG A 618 8.25 5.11 -11.44
C ARG A 618 9.33 6.18 -11.64
N LEU A 619 9.34 7.22 -10.79
CA LEU A 619 10.38 8.24 -10.81
C LEU A 619 11.76 7.64 -10.54
N ALA A 620 11.83 6.67 -9.63
CA ALA A 620 13.07 5.98 -9.30
C ALA A 620 13.69 5.19 -10.49
N GLN A 621 12.89 4.87 -11.51
CA GLN A 621 13.33 4.13 -12.70
C GLN A 621 13.57 5.04 -13.91
N ALA A 622 13.37 6.36 -13.76
CA ALA A 622 13.48 7.29 -14.86
C ALA A 622 14.89 7.28 -15.48
N SER A 623 15.93 7.26 -14.65
CA SER A 623 17.33 7.20 -15.11
C SER A 623 17.65 5.86 -15.79
N GLU A 624 17.17 4.74 -15.24
CA GLU A 624 17.36 3.41 -15.85
C GLU A 624 16.75 3.38 -17.25
N LEU A 625 15.52 3.88 -17.42
CA LEU A 625 14.84 3.96 -18.72
C LEU A 625 15.56 4.89 -19.72
N GLU A 626 16.18 5.97 -19.23
CA GLU A 626 16.95 6.91 -20.06
C GLU A 626 18.26 6.29 -20.55
N GLU A 627 18.91 5.46 -19.74
CA GLU A 627 20.18 4.80 -20.05
C GLU A 627 20.03 3.50 -20.87
N LEU A 628 18.80 3.01 -21.04
CA LEU A 628 18.52 1.77 -21.77
C LEU A 628 19.15 1.67 -23.16
N PRO A 629 19.15 2.71 -24.03
CA PRO A 629 19.81 2.62 -25.33
C PRO A 629 21.31 2.34 -25.20
N GLN A 630 22.00 3.01 -24.27
CA GLN A 630 23.43 2.83 -24.01
C GLN A 630 23.71 1.47 -23.38
N GLU A 631 22.88 1.03 -22.43
CA GLU A 631 23.00 -0.30 -21.82
C GLU A 631 22.82 -1.40 -22.86
N LEU A 632 21.82 -1.28 -23.74
CA LEU A 632 21.58 -2.23 -24.82
C LEU A 632 22.75 -2.26 -25.80
N GLU A 633 23.26 -1.10 -26.21
CA GLU A 633 24.42 -1.02 -27.09
C GLU A 633 25.65 -1.66 -26.44
N ALA A 634 25.96 -1.33 -25.18
CA ALA A 634 27.06 -1.94 -24.44
C ALA A 634 26.89 -3.46 -24.29
N LEU A 635 25.67 -3.93 -24.05
CA LEU A 635 25.36 -5.36 -23.97
C LEU A 635 25.57 -6.05 -25.31
N MET A 636 25.14 -5.43 -26.42
CA MET A 636 25.37 -5.94 -27.78
C MET A 636 26.87 -6.02 -28.09
N GLU A 637 27.65 -5.00 -27.71
CA GLU A 637 29.10 -4.99 -27.93
C GLU A 637 29.80 -6.12 -27.19
N ARG A 638 29.47 -6.30 -25.91
CA ARG A 638 29.96 -7.44 -25.12
C ARG A 638 29.53 -8.76 -25.72
N GLY A 639 28.27 -8.87 -26.15
CA GLY A 639 27.72 -10.08 -26.77
C GLY A 639 28.43 -10.44 -28.07
N LEU A 640 28.61 -9.48 -28.97
CA LEU A 640 29.36 -9.67 -30.21
C LEU A 640 30.80 -10.09 -29.95
N ALA A 641 31.47 -9.49 -28.96
CA ALA A 641 32.83 -9.88 -28.58
C ALA A 641 32.88 -11.34 -28.08
N VAL A 642 31.92 -11.75 -27.24
CA VAL A 642 31.80 -13.13 -26.77
C VAL A 642 31.53 -14.08 -27.93
N TYR A 643 30.59 -13.76 -28.82
CA TYR A 643 30.25 -14.60 -29.97
C TYR A 643 31.44 -14.77 -30.92
N ARG A 644 32.14 -13.69 -31.25
CA ARG A 644 33.33 -13.74 -32.11
C ARG A 644 34.46 -14.53 -31.48
N ARG A 645 34.68 -14.39 -30.17
CA ARG A 645 35.66 -15.21 -29.43
C ARG A 645 35.31 -16.69 -29.49
N THR A 646 34.03 -17.05 -29.32
CA THR A 646 33.58 -18.45 -29.44
C THR A 646 33.81 -18.99 -30.85
N LEU A 647 33.51 -18.20 -31.88
CA LEU A 647 33.79 -18.58 -33.27
C LEU A 647 35.29 -18.76 -33.54
N LEU A 648 36.15 -17.90 -32.98
CA LEU A 648 37.62 -18.05 -33.07
C LEU A 648 38.11 -19.35 -32.41
N MET A 649 37.58 -19.71 -31.23
CA MET A 649 37.94 -20.97 -30.57
C MET A 649 37.61 -22.20 -31.44
N LEU A 650 36.58 -22.09 -32.29
CA LEU A 650 36.19 -23.13 -33.24
C LEU A 650 36.79 -22.93 -34.65
N GLY A 651 37.63 -21.91 -34.85
CA GLY A 651 37.98 -21.38 -36.16
C GLY A 651 38.56 -22.40 -37.12
N ALA A 652 39.49 -23.25 -36.68
CA ALA A 652 40.10 -24.28 -37.52
C ALA A 652 39.06 -25.29 -38.07
N ASN A 653 38.12 -25.71 -37.22
CA ASN A 653 37.07 -26.66 -37.61
C ASN A 653 36.02 -26.02 -38.53
N ILE A 654 35.68 -24.76 -38.26
CA ILE A 654 34.78 -23.96 -39.09
C ILE A 654 35.41 -23.77 -40.48
N ALA A 655 36.71 -23.45 -40.56
CA ALA A 655 37.43 -23.28 -41.83
C ALA A 655 37.36 -24.54 -42.71
N ILE A 656 37.72 -25.71 -42.17
CA ILE A 656 37.64 -26.99 -42.90
C ILE A 656 36.23 -27.24 -43.44
N SER A 657 35.21 -26.98 -42.61
CA SER A 657 33.81 -27.21 -42.96
C SER A 657 33.30 -26.21 -44.02
N LEU A 658 33.76 -24.96 -43.97
CA LEU A 658 33.46 -23.92 -44.95
C LEU A 658 34.13 -24.20 -46.31
N ASP A 659 35.38 -24.66 -46.35
CA ASP A 659 36.04 -25.07 -47.60
C ASP A 659 35.30 -26.26 -48.25
N ALA A 660 34.87 -27.23 -47.44
CA ALA A 660 34.06 -28.34 -47.91
C ALA A 660 32.68 -27.90 -48.44
N LEU A 661 32.06 -26.88 -47.84
CA LEU A 661 30.85 -26.24 -48.36
C LEU A 661 31.13 -25.54 -49.69
N ALA A 662 32.21 -24.77 -49.78
CA ALA A 662 32.57 -24.02 -50.97
C ALA A 662 32.86 -24.89 -52.20
N ARG A 663 33.39 -26.10 -52.00
CA ARG A 663 33.62 -27.07 -53.10
C ARG A 663 32.33 -27.71 -53.61
N ARG A 664 31.25 -27.66 -52.82
CA ARG A 664 29.95 -28.29 -53.12
C ARG A 664 28.83 -27.30 -53.42
N ALA A 665 29.10 -26.00 -53.37
CA ALA A 665 28.11 -24.97 -53.63
C ALA A 665 27.91 -24.82 -55.15
N ASP A 666 26.65 -24.88 -55.59
CA ASP A 666 26.28 -24.69 -56.99
C ASP A 666 26.31 -23.21 -57.40
N ASP A 667 26.08 -22.30 -56.44
CA ASP A 667 26.21 -20.86 -56.63
C ASP A 667 27.67 -20.40 -56.43
N GLU A 668 28.24 -19.79 -57.47
CA GLU A 668 29.61 -19.28 -57.46
C GLU A 668 29.81 -18.16 -56.43
N GLU A 669 28.78 -17.34 -56.18
CA GLU A 669 28.86 -16.28 -55.17
C GLU A 669 28.92 -16.86 -53.75
N GLU A 670 28.04 -17.81 -53.43
CA GLU A 670 28.07 -18.55 -52.18
C GLU A 670 29.43 -19.27 -51.99
N ALA A 671 29.92 -19.97 -53.02
CA ALA A 671 31.19 -20.66 -53.00
C ALA A 671 32.36 -19.71 -52.68
N ARG A 672 32.37 -18.54 -53.34
CA ARG A 672 33.38 -17.50 -53.11
C ARG A 672 33.32 -16.95 -51.69
N ARG A 673 32.12 -16.63 -51.17
CA ARG A 673 31.94 -16.16 -49.78
C ARG A 673 32.40 -17.21 -48.78
N ALA A 674 32.07 -18.48 -48.99
CA ALA A 674 32.50 -19.58 -48.13
C ALA A 674 34.03 -19.76 -48.13
N ARG A 675 34.71 -19.65 -49.28
CA ARG A 675 36.20 -19.69 -49.34
C ARG A 675 36.83 -18.50 -48.61
N MET A 676 36.25 -17.31 -48.77
CA MET A 676 36.73 -16.10 -48.08
C MET A 676 36.64 -16.26 -46.56
N LEU A 677 35.49 -16.70 -46.04
CA LEU A 677 35.30 -16.98 -44.63
C LEU A 677 36.24 -18.10 -44.14
N SER A 678 36.37 -19.18 -44.92
CA SER A 678 37.30 -20.27 -44.63
C SER A 678 38.74 -19.78 -44.47
N SER A 679 39.21 -18.92 -45.38
CA SER A 679 40.54 -18.35 -45.32
C SER A 679 40.74 -17.47 -44.08
N ALA A 680 39.75 -16.65 -43.73
CA ALA A 680 39.79 -15.79 -42.55
C ALA A 680 39.92 -16.63 -41.25
N PHE A 681 39.05 -17.65 -41.09
CA PHE A 681 39.09 -18.52 -39.92
C PHE A 681 40.37 -19.36 -39.83
N ALA A 682 40.92 -19.81 -40.96
CA ALA A 682 42.21 -20.52 -41.00
C ALA A 682 43.38 -19.65 -40.52
N GLN A 683 43.27 -18.32 -40.68
CA GLN A 683 44.23 -17.33 -40.20
C GLN A 683 43.94 -16.86 -38.76
N ASN A 684 43.05 -17.56 -38.04
CA ASN A 684 42.60 -17.19 -36.69
C ASN A 684 42.02 -15.76 -36.63
N HIS A 685 41.28 -15.36 -37.68
CA HIS A 685 40.65 -14.06 -37.80
C HIS A 685 39.15 -14.21 -38.08
N VAL A 686 38.32 -13.43 -37.39
CA VAL A 686 36.88 -13.30 -37.68
C VAL A 686 36.66 -11.93 -38.33
N PRO A 687 36.00 -11.87 -39.50
CA PRO A 687 35.66 -10.59 -40.11
C PRO A 687 34.97 -9.64 -39.14
N GLU A 688 35.31 -8.35 -39.19
CA GLU A 688 34.74 -7.33 -38.31
C GLU A 688 33.23 -7.12 -38.50
N LYS A 689 32.69 -7.53 -39.65
CA LYS A 689 31.26 -7.50 -39.96
C LYS A 689 30.88 -8.81 -40.63
N LEU A 690 29.93 -9.52 -40.04
CA LEU A 690 29.34 -10.71 -40.63
C LEU A 690 27.94 -10.39 -41.15
N ALA A 691 27.75 -10.49 -42.47
CA ALA A 691 26.43 -10.35 -43.06
C ALA A 691 25.56 -11.58 -42.74
N ARG A 692 24.24 -11.45 -42.87
CA ARG A 692 23.29 -12.58 -42.66
C ARG A 692 23.63 -13.81 -43.50
N GLY A 693 24.13 -13.60 -44.73
CA GLY A 693 24.60 -14.70 -45.59
C GLY A 693 25.80 -15.44 -45.00
N ASP A 694 26.74 -14.70 -44.40
CA ASP A 694 27.94 -15.26 -43.78
C ASP A 694 27.58 -16.10 -42.54
N VAL A 695 26.66 -15.58 -41.71
CA VAL A 695 26.17 -16.31 -40.53
C VAL A 695 25.47 -17.62 -40.92
N ARG A 696 24.67 -17.62 -42.00
CA ARG A 696 24.04 -18.86 -42.51
C ARG A 696 25.06 -19.89 -43.00
N LEU A 697 26.15 -19.44 -43.62
CA LEU A 697 27.24 -20.32 -44.03
C LEU A 697 27.97 -20.92 -42.82
N ILE A 698 28.23 -20.10 -41.79
CA ILE A 698 28.82 -20.54 -40.52
C ILE A 698 27.88 -21.54 -39.84
N GLU A 699 26.58 -21.27 -39.78
CA GLU A 699 25.58 -22.18 -39.23
C GLU A 699 25.60 -23.54 -39.94
N ARG A 700 25.59 -23.55 -41.29
CA ARG A 700 25.69 -24.80 -42.08
C ARG A 700 27.02 -25.52 -41.86
N ALA A 701 28.10 -24.79 -41.66
CA ALA A 701 29.41 -25.36 -41.34
C ALA A 701 29.38 -26.04 -39.97
N LEU A 702 28.84 -25.37 -38.95
CA LEU A 702 28.68 -25.91 -37.59
C LEU A 702 27.83 -27.19 -37.57
N HIS A 703 26.74 -27.25 -38.35
CA HIS A 703 25.92 -28.46 -38.46
C HIS A 703 26.64 -29.65 -39.13
N ARG A 704 27.69 -29.40 -39.92
CA ARG A 704 28.52 -30.45 -40.54
C ARG A 704 29.71 -30.87 -39.68
N MET A 705 30.04 -30.09 -38.66
CA MET A 705 31.15 -30.40 -37.77
C MET A 705 30.78 -31.61 -36.89
N PRO A 706 31.65 -32.61 -36.75
CA PRO A 706 31.52 -33.67 -35.74
C PRO A 706 31.93 -33.13 -34.36
N ALA A 707 31.47 -31.94 -33.99
CA ALA A 707 31.85 -31.32 -32.73
C ALA A 707 31.11 -32.02 -31.59
N PRO A 708 31.80 -32.39 -30.50
CA PRO A 708 31.13 -32.85 -29.29
C PRO A 708 30.20 -31.74 -28.80
N PRO A 709 28.98 -32.07 -28.35
CA PRO A 709 28.04 -31.08 -27.84
C PRO A 709 28.67 -30.30 -26.68
N PRO A 710 28.36 -28.99 -26.54
CA PRO A 710 28.86 -28.21 -25.43
C PRO A 710 28.43 -28.85 -24.11
N VAL A 711 29.37 -28.95 -23.16
CA VAL A 711 29.09 -29.49 -21.84
C VAL A 711 28.54 -28.37 -20.99
N LYS A 712 27.27 -28.49 -20.61
CA LYS A 712 26.63 -27.56 -19.68
C LYS A 712 27.05 -27.93 -18.27
N VAL A 713 27.68 -26.99 -17.57
CA VAL A 713 28.14 -27.19 -16.21
C VAL A 713 27.48 -26.14 -15.32
N VAL A 714 26.96 -26.57 -14.18
CA VAL A 714 26.36 -25.65 -13.20
C VAL A 714 27.50 -25.02 -12.44
N ALA A 715 27.57 -23.68 -12.43
CA ALA A 715 28.43 -23.04 -11.43
C ALA A 715 27.97 -23.45 -10.03
N PRO A 716 28.88 -23.65 -9.06
CA PRO A 716 28.54 -23.93 -7.68
C PRO A 716 27.90 -22.69 -7.00
N ASN A 717 26.67 -22.36 -7.39
CA ASN A 717 25.96 -21.17 -6.94
C ASN A 717 24.78 -21.57 -6.03
N GLY A 718 24.84 -21.15 -4.76
CA GLY A 718 23.66 -20.77 -3.99
C GLY A 718 23.18 -21.67 -2.85
N ASP A 719 23.47 -22.98 -2.84
CA ASP A 719 22.90 -23.87 -1.81
C ASP A 719 23.74 -23.99 -0.53
N ALA A 720 24.98 -23.47 -0.55
CA ALA A 720 25.76 -23.31 0.67
C ALA A 720 25.60 -21.88 1.15
N GLY A 721 25.40 -21.69 2.45
CA GLY A 721 25.27 -20.38 3.09
C GLY A 721 26.54 -19.51 2.96
N LEU A 722 26.87 -18.75 4.00
CA LEU A 722 28.10 -17.95 3.99
C LEU A 722 29.33 -18.88 3.91
N LEU A 723 30.07 -18.78 2.81
CA LEU A 723 31.35 -19.46 2.62
C LEU A 723 32.50 -18.48 2.84
N THR A 724 33.57 -18.98 3.44
CA THR A 724 34.85 -18.26 3.47
C THR A 724 35.48 -18.21 2.09
N ARG A 725 36.46 -17.31 1.90
CA ARG A 725 37.21 -17.17 0.66
C ARG A 725 37.93 -18.48 0.29
N GLU A 726 38.46 -19.18 1.29
CA GLU A 726 39.19 -20.43 1.15
C GLU A 726 38.26 -21.58 0.72
N GLU A 727 37.08 -21.68 1.34
CA GLU A 727 36.07 -22.68 0.96
C GLU A 727 35.52 -22.45 -0.44
N LEU A 728 35.29 -21.19 -0.81
CA LEU A 728 34.88 -20.83 -2.17
C LEU A 728 35.95 -21.24 -3.19
N ARG A 729 37.23 -20.93 -2.91
CA ARG A 729 38.35 -21.33 -3.76
C ARG A 729 38.44 -22.86 -3.90
N ALA A 730 38.37 -23.59 -2.79
CA ALA A 730 38.45 -25.06 -2.81
C ALA A 730 37.34 -25.69 -3.66
N ARG A 731 36.12 -25.17 -3.55
CA ARG A 731 34.99 -25.62 -4.40
C ARG A 731 35.19 -25.29 -5.87
N PHE A 732 35.72 -24.11 -6.20
CA PHE A 732 36.04 -23.79 -7.59
C PHE A 732 37.14 -24.67 -8.15
N THR A 733 38.18 -24.97 -7.36
CA THR A 733 39.24 -25.91 -7.79
C THR A 733 38.66 -27.30 -8.05
N GLN A 734 37.89 -27.85 -7.10
CA GLN A 734 37.24 -29.15 -7.28
C GLN A 734 36.35 -29.17 -8.53
N TRP A 735 35.54 -28.11 -8.71
CA TRP A 735 34.67 -27.98 -9.87
C TRP A 735 35.46 -27.92 -11.19
N LEU A 736 36.62 -27.27 -11.21
CA LEU A 736 37.51 -27.24 -12.36
C LEU A 736 38.14 -28.62 -12.64
N ASP A 737 38.52 -29.36 -11.59
CA ASP A 737 39.10 -30.71 -11.71
C ASP A 737 38.08 -31.75 -12.23
N GLU A 738 36.77 -31.48 -12.06
CA GLU A 738 35.68 -32.33 -12.56
C GLU A 738 35.35 -32.07 -14.05
N LEU A 739 35.97 -31.08 -14.70
CA LEU A 739 35.76 -30.77 -16.11
C LEU A 739 36.50 -31.78 -17.03
N PRO A 740 35.97 -32.08 -18.23
CA PRO A 740 36.64 -32.99 -19.17
C PRO A 740 38.04 -32.49 -19.56
N GLU A 741 39.04 -33.39 -19.60
CA GLU A 741 40.41 -33.06 -20.04
C GLU A 741 40.51 -32.70 -21.54
N GLN A 742 39.51 -33.07 -22.33
CA GLN A 742 39.45 -32.72 -23.75
C GLN A 742 39.03 -31.24 -23.92
N PRO A 743 39.52 -30.54 -24.96
CA PRO A 743 39.10 -29.17 -25.24
C PRO A 743 37.64 -29.16 -25.71
N VAL A 744 36.71 -29.12 -24.76
CA VAL A 744 35.27 -29.02 -24.99
C VAL A 744 34.78 -27.62 -24.63
N LEU A 745 33.81 -27.11 -25.38
CA LEU A 745 33.14 -25.87 -25.01
C LEU A 745 32.29 -26.12 -23.76
N ILE A 746 32.56 -25.35 -22.72
CA ILE A 746 31.84 -25.42 -21.44
C ILE A 746 30.91 -24.22 -21.36
N GLU A 747 29.61 -24.49 -21.25
CA GLU A 747 28.61 -23.45 -20.96
C GLU A 747 28.31 -23.47 -19.46
N VAL A 748 28.66 -22.39 -18.77
CA VAL A 748 28.35 -22.24 -17.35
C VAL A 748 26.92 -21.72 -17.21
N VAL A 749 26.02 -22.59 -16.76
CA VAL A 749 24.60 -22.27 -16.59
C VAL A 749 24.25 -22.12 -15.12
N SER A 750 23.23 -21.31 -14.82
CA SER A 750 22.68 -21.24 -13.47
C SER A 750 21.81 -22.47 -13.17
N LYS A 751 21.72 -22.85 -11.89
CA LYS A 751 20.88 -23.99 -11.46
C LYS A 751 19.40 -23.81 -11.84
N ALA A 752 18.93 -22.56 -11.85
CA ALA A 752 17.57 -22.21 -12.25
C ALA A 752 17.29 -22.52 -13.73
N GLU A 753 18.28 -22.36 -14.61
CA GLU A 753 18.12 -22.60 -16.05
C GLU A 753 18.08 -24.09 -16.41
N ILE A 754 18.75 -24.95 -15.64
CA ILE A 754 18.68 -26.40 -15.84
C ILE A 754 17.32 -26.95 -15.45
N ASN A 755 16.69 -26.35 -14.43
CA ASN A 755 15.40 -26.79 -13.91
C ASN A 755 14.21 -26.12 -14.61
N ALA A 756 14.43 -25.16 -15.50
CA ALA A 756 13.38 -24.58 -16.32
C ALA A 756 13.00 -25.61 -17.42
N PRO A 757 11.75 -26.12 -17.44
CA PRO A 757 11.32 -27.18 -18.34
C PRO A 757 11.27 -26.77 -19.81
#